data_AF-A0A971Z352-F1
#
_entry.id   AF-A0A971Z352-F1
#
_cell.length_a   1.000
_cell.length_b   1.000
_cell.length_c   1.000
_cell.angle_alpha   90.00
_cell.angle_beta   90.00
_cell.angle_gamma   90.00
#
_symmetry.space_group_name_H-M   'P 1'
#
loop_
_entity.id
_entity.type
_entity.pdbx_description
1 polymer ?
#
loop_
_entity_poly.entity_id
_entity_poly.type
_entity_poly.pdbx_seq_one_letter_code
_entity_poly.pdbx_strand_id
1 'polypeptide(L)'
;EVIGFKLTGKLREGMTATDLVLTVTQMLRQKGVVGKFVEFYGDGLADLLLADRATIANMAPEYGATCGFFPVDEVTLGYLRLTGRPAEVIARVEAYSKAQGMWREPGHEPVFSDTLHLDMNEVEPSMAGPRRPQDRVPLGQVAATFDSFMQQLTPSATEVERLESEGGGGTAVGGPSSEVRIQLDGQEHILKNGAVVIAAITSCTNTSNPSVMMAAGLLAKKAVERGVQRKPWVKSSLAPGSKVVTDYLHKAGLTSYLDQLGFNLVGYGCTTCIGNSGPLPETVSQAVSEHDLVVSAVLSGNRNFEGRIHQQVKANWLASPPLVVAYALAGDSRINLLEEPLALDRDNKPVYLRDLWPSNAEIAEAVALVEDQMFRSRYADVFSGDEHWQAIATSTGDTYAWDSQSTYVQNPPYFAEIEKPIQPLQPIEQAHILAVFGDSITTDHISPAGNIKSSSPAGEYLQRLGVSPEDFNSYGSRRGNHEIMMRGTFANIRIRNRMMGGEEGGLTIHVPSGERMSIYDAAMRYQTQGVPLVVLAGKEYGTGSSRDWAAKGTNLLGVKAVIAESFERIHRSNLVGMGVLPLQFTNGQSAASLQLTGHERVDITGINDQLSPGQILRATAHRENGERVEFEVLCRIDTSNEVDYFKAGGILHYVLREMLAEG
;
A
#
# COMPACT_ATOMS: atom_id res chain seq x y z
N GLU A 1 -7.83 23.67 -1.46
CA GLU A 1 -6.62 24.30 -0.87
C GLU A 1 -5.37 23.75 -1.55
N VAL A 2 -4.32 24.57 -1.64
CA VAL A 2 -3.00 24.17 -2.17
C VAL A 2 -1.94 24.51 -1.13
N ILE A 3 -1.15 23.52 -0.74
CA ILE A 3 -0.04 23.67 0.21
C ILE A 3 1.25 23.80 -0.60
N GLY A 4 1.92 24.94 -0.48
CA GLY A 4 3.23 25.16 -1.12
C GLY A 4 4.34 24.48 -0.32
N PHE A 5 5.14 23.62 -0.94
CA PHE A 5 6.30 23.01 -0.33
C PHE A 5 7.59 23.58 -0.95
N LYS A 6 8.23 24.50 -0.24
CA LYS A 6 9.44 25.19 -0.70
C LYS A 6 10.66 24.30 -0.52
N LEU A 7 11.41 24.09 -1.60
CA LEU A 7 12.71 23.42 -1.58
C LEU A 7 13.82 24.42 -1.89
N THR A 8 14.81 24.49 -1.01
CA THR A 8 16.03 25.28 -1.18
C THR A 8 17.27 24.41 -0.99
N GLY A 9 18.44 24.95 -1.32
CA GLY A 9 19.69 24.21 -1.19
C GLY A 9 19.80 23.07 -2.19
N LYS A 10 20.68 22.10 -1.89
CA LYS A 10 20.92 20.91 -2.70
C LYS A 10 21.19 19.71 -1.80
N LEU A 11 20.92 18.50 -2.30
CA LEU A 11 21.25 17.28 -1.57
C LEU A 11 22.78 17.14 -1.40
N ARG A 12 23.21 16.73 -0.21
CA ARG A 12 24.63 16.49 0.11
C ARG A 12 25.15 15.21 -0.55
N GLU A 13 26.47 15.08 -0.59
CA GLU A 13 27.16 13.86 -1.06
C GLU A 13 26.58 12.61 -0.39
N GLY A 14 26.26 11.59 -1.20
CA GLY A 14 25.74 10.31 -0.72
C GLY A 14 24.25 10.31 -0.35
N MET A 15 23.54 11.43 -0.44
CA MET A 15 22.07 11.46 -0.25
C MET A 15 21.35 10.99 -1.50
N THR A 16 20.19 10.37 -1.31
CA THR A 16 19.37 9.86 -2.41
C THR A 16 18.02 10.57 -2.50
N ALA A 17 17.37 10.48 -3.66
CA ALA A 17 15.98 10.93 -3.82
C ALA A 17 15.02 10.21 -2.84
N THR A 18 15.35 8.98 -2.44
CA THR A 18 14.57 8.24 -1.45
C THR A 18 14.65 8.91 -0.07
N ASP A 19 15.82 9.36 0.36
CA ASP A 19 15.99 10.08 1.64
C ASP A 19 15.17 11.39 1.66
N LEU A 20 15.18 12.11 0.53
CA LEU A 20 14.39 13.32 0.36
C LEU A 20 12.88 13.05 0.44
N VAL A 21 12.36 12.07 -0.31
CA VAL A 21 10.92 11.79 -0.28
C VAL A 21 10.44 11.28 1.08
N LEU A 22 11.24 10.49 1.80
CA LEU A 22 10.87 10.04 3.15
C LEU A 22 10.79 11.23 4.13
N THR A 23 11.71 12.19 4.00
CA THR A 23 11.70 13.44 4.78
C THR A 23 10.45 14.26 4.47
N VAL A 24 10.17 14.48 3.18
CA VAL A 24 8.97 15.20 2.71
C VAL A 24 7.68 14.52 3.18
N THR A 25 7.63 13.18 3.12
CA THR A 25 6.46 12.39 3.53
C THR A 25 6.16 12.57 5.01
N GLN A 26 7.19 12.52 5.87
CA GLN A 26 7.06 12.76 7.31
C GLN A 26 6.52 14.17 7.59
N MET A 27 7.11 15.20 6.97
CA MET A 27 6.71 16.60 7.17
C MET A 27 5.26 16.87 6.72
N LEU A 28 4.89 16.38 5.53
CA LEU A 28 3.55 16.57 4.98
C LEU A 28 2.48 15.81 5.78
N ARG A 29 2.80 14.62 6.32
CA ARG A 29 1.88 13.93 7.23
C ARG A 29 1.66 14.68 8.53
N GLN A 30 2.73 15.22 9.13
CA GLN A 30 2.60 16.05 10.32
C GLN A 30 1.76 17.31 10.05
N LYS A 31 1.86 17.90 8.86
CA LYS A 31 1.07 19.06 8.45
C LYS A 31 -0.42 18.76 8.24
N GLY A 32 -0.79 17.52 7.88
CA GLY A 32 -2.17 17.13 7.63
C GLY A 32 -2.73 17.66 6.30
N VAL A 33 -2.24 17.13 5.17
CA VAL A 33 -2.60 17.60 3.81
C VAL A 33 -3.69 16.76 3.13
N VAL A 34 -4.47 15.99 3.90
CA VAL A 34 -5.55 15.14 3.36
C VAL A 34 -6.59 15.98 2.60
N GLY A 35 -6.87 15.59 1.35
CA GLY A 35 -7.84 16.28 0.49
C GLY A 35 -7.31 17.58 -0.14
N LYS A 36 -6.05 17.95 0.10
CA LYS A 36 -5.41 19.16 -0.45
C LYS A 36 -4.48 18.81 -1.60
N PHE A 37 -4.11 19.81 -2.41
CA PHE A 37 -2.99 19.69 -3.35
C PHE A 37 -1.70 20.06 -2.62
N VAL A 38 -0.59 19.45 -2.99
CA VAL A 38 0.75 19.91 -2.61
C VAL A 38 1.47 20.32 -3.88
N GLU A 39 1.98 21.55 -3.91
CA GLU A 39 2.77 22.08 -5.02
C GLU A 39 4.19 22.38 -4.55
N PHE A 40 5.17 21.77 -5.21
CA PHE A 40 6.58 21.99 -4.91
C PHE A 40 7.11 23.19 -5.67
N TYR A 41 7.83 24.07 -4.97
CA TYR A 41 8.38 25.31 -5.52
C TYR A 41 9.72 25.67 -4.88
N GLY A 42 10.33 26.78 -5.31
CA GLY A 42 11.64 27.24 -4.85
C GLY A 42 12.79 26.87 -5.80
N ASP A 43 13.95 27.47 -5.56
CA ASP A 43 15.10 27.35 -6.46
C ASP A 43 15.78 25.98 -6.40
N GLY A 44 15.63 25.25 -5.28
CA GLY A 44 16.17 23.90 -5.13
C GLY A 44 15.62 22.89 -6.14
N LEU A 45 14.48 23.17 -6.79
CA LEU A 45 13.95 22.33 -7.87
C LEU A 45 14.90 22.23 -9.07
N ALA A 46 15.75 23.25 -9.30
CA ALA A 46 16.70 23.25 -10.41
C ALA A 46 17.77 22.14 -10.29
N ASP A 47 18.08 21.71 -9.06
CA ASP A 47 19.06 20.65 -8.79
C ASP A 47 18.42 19.25 -8.74
N LEU A 48 17.08 19.14 -8.80
CA LEU A 48 16.38 17.86 -8.80
C LEU A 48 16.09 17.38 -10.22
N LEU A 49 16.59 16.19 -10.56
CA LEU A 49 16.26 15.53 -11.82
C LEU A 49 14.76 15.20 -11.87
N LEU A 50 14.21 15.02 -13.07
CA LEU A 50 12.79 14.68 -13.20
C LEU A 50 12.44 13.37 -12.45
N ALA A 51 13.35 12.41 -12.43
CA ALA A 51 13.13 11.17 -11.69
C ALA A 51 13.03 11.39 -10.18
N ASP A 52 13.78 12.34 -9.61
CA ASP A 52 13.70 12.68 -8.18
C ASP A 52 12.34 13.33 -7.87
N ARG A 53 11.89 14.25 -8.74
CA ARG A 53 10.55 14.86 -8.65
C ARG A 53 9.44 13.82 -8.73
N ALA A 54 9.57 12.85 -9.64
CA ALA A 54 8.63 11.75 -9.81
C ALA A 54 8.60 10.83 -8.57
N THR A 55 9.75 10.56 -7.94
CA THR A 55 9.83 9.83 -6.67
C THR A 55 9.04 10.55 -5.56
N ILE A 56 9.18 11.88 -5.45
CA ILE A 56 8.45 12.70 -4.47
C ILE A 56 6.94 12.73 -4.76
N ALA A 57 6.56 12.96 -6.02
CA ALA A 57 5.17 13.01 -6.43
C ALA A 57 4.47 11.64 -6.29
N ASN A 58 5.20 10.53 -6.50
CA ASN A 58 4.68 9.17 -6.36
C ASN A 58 4.12 8.90 -4.96
N MET A 59 4.76 9.45 -3.92
CA MET A 59 4.36 9.23 -2.53
C MET A 59 3.20 10.15 -2.06
N ALA A 60 2.53 10.86 -2.97
CA ALA A 60 1.39 11.71 -2.64
C ALA A 60 0.27 11.02 -1.83
N PRO A 61 -0.15 9.79 -2.17
CA PRO A 61 -1.11 9.06 -1.34
C PRO A 61 -0.56 8.73 0.04
N GLU A 62 0.75 8.52 0.18
CA GLU A 62 1.40 8.18 1.43
C GLU A 62 1.50 9.37 2.38
N TYR A 63 1.58 10.62 1.88
CA TYR A 63 1.41 11.83 2.69
C TYR A 63 0.01 12.45 2.68
N GLY A 64 -0.93 11.89 1.91
CA GLY A 64 -2.37 12.16 1.98
C GLY A 64 -2.86 13.22 0.99
N ALA A 65 -1.95 13.82 0.24
CA ALA A 65 -2.34 14.81 -0.75
C ALA A 65 -3.11 14.17 -1.90
N THR A 66 -3.97 14.96 -2.54
CA THR A 66 -4.63 14.54 -3.78
C THR A 66 -3.62 14.43 -4.94
N CYS A 67 -2.61 15.30 -4.94
CA CYS A 67 -1.48 15.25 -5.86
C CYS A 67 -0.24 15.90 -5.23
N GLY A 68 0.95 15.47 -5.68
CA GLY A 68 2.21 16.17 -5.50
C GLY A 68 2.65 16.75 -6.84
N PHE A 69 2.52 18.06 -7.01
CA PHE A 69 2.68 18.75 -8.29
C PHE A 69 4.05 19.44 -8.37
N PHE A 70 4.74 19.24 -9.50
CA PHE A 70 5.93 19.99 -9.87
C PHE A 70 5.63 20.75 -11.18
N PRO A 71 5.86 22.07 -11.23
CA PRO A 71 5.60 22.85 -12.44
C PRO A 71 6.59 22.49 -13.57
N VAL A 72 6.19 22.80 -14.81
CA VAL A 72 7.00 22.54 -16.01
C VAL A 72 8.17 23.52 -16.05
N ASP A 73 9.37 23.00 -16.29
CA ASP A 73 10.60 23.77 -16.50
C ASP A 73 11.58 23.07 -17.45
N GLU A 74 12.80 23.59 -17.56
CA GLU A 74 13.83 23.04 -18.44
C GLU A 74 14.20 21.58 -18.09
N VAL A 75 14.14 21.18 -16.82
CA VAL A 75 14.38 19.78 -16.41
C VAL A 75 13.29 18.87 -17.00
N THR A 76 12.05 19.36 -17.07
CA THR A 76 10.97 18.64 -17.74
C THR A 76 11.25 18.46 -19.23
N LEU A 77 11.67 19.51 -19.93
CA LEU A 77 12.03 19.41 -21.35
C LEU A 77 13.23 18.49 -21.57
N GLY A 78 14.25 18.56 -20.72
CA GLY A 78 15.41 17.66 -20.74
C GLY A 78 15.00 16.19 -20.68
N TYR A 79 14.06 15.84 -19.79
CA TYR A 79 13.54 14.48 -19.70
C TYR A 79 12.69 14.08 -20.93
N LEU A 80 11.89 14.99 -21.49
CA LEU A 80 11.15 14.71 -22.73
C LEU A 80 12.11 14.42 -23.90
N ARG A 81 13.23 15.16 -24.00
CA ARG A 81 14.29 14.90 -24.98
C ARG A 81 14.93 13.53 -24.74
N LEU A 82 15.34 13.24 -23.50
CA LEU A 82 15.93 11.96 -23.11
C LEU A 82 15.01 10.78 -23.42
N THR A 83 13.71 10.92 -23.22
CA THR A 83 12.73 9.85 -23.48
C THR A 83 12.25 9.79 -24.93
N GLY A 84 12.97 10.45 -25.85
CA GLY A 84 12.79 10.35 -27.29
C GLY A 84 11.53 11.03 -27.83
N ARG A 85 10.94 12.00 -27.11
CA ARG A 85 9.79 12.74 -27.62
C ARG A 85 10.18 13.59 -28.85
N PRO A 86 9.29 13.76 -29.85
CA PRO A 86 9.60 14.57 -31.03
C PRO A 86 9.90 16.04 -30.67
N ALA A 87 10.88 16.64 -31.34
CA ALA A 87 11.30 18.02 -31.06
C ALA A 87 10.16 19.04 -31.16
N GLU A 88 9.26 18.87 -32.14
CA GLU A 88 8.06 19.68 -32.32
C GLU A 88 7.06 19.59 -31.16
N VAL A 89 6.96 18.43 -30.50
CA VAL A 89 6.14 18.25 -29.30
C VAL A 89 6.77 18.98 -28.12
N ILE A 90 8.09 18.87 -27.97
CA ILE A 90 8.84 19.54 -26.89
C ILE A 90 8.72 21.06 -27.01
N ALA A 91 8.91 21.60 -28.23
CA ALA A 91 8.74 23.03 -28.51
C ALA A 91 7.30 23.50 -28.20
N ARG A 92 6.30 22.67 -28.50
CA ARG A 92 4.89 22.98 -28.18
C ARG A 92 4.63 22.98 -26.67
N VAL A 93 5.18 22.02 -25.93
CA VAL A 93 5.05 21.95 -24.46
C VAL A 93 5.64 23.22 -23.83
N GLU A 94 6.82 23.66 -24.28
CA GLU A 94 7.45 24.88 -23.81
C GLU A 94 6.60 26.12 -24.12
N ALA A 95 6.24 26.32 -25.39
CA ALA A 95 5.49 27.49 -25.84
C ALA A 95 4.12 27.60 -25.16
N TYR A 96 3.41 26.47 -25.03
CA TYR A 96 2.12 26.42 -24.35
C TYR A 96 2.27 26.72 -22.85
N SER A 97 3.22 26.07 -22.17
CA SER A 97 3.42 26.28 -20.72
C SER A 97 3.76 27.74 -20.40
N LYS A 98 4.61 28.38 -21.22
CA LYS A 98 4.94 29.80 -21.09
C LYS A 98 3.72 30.69 -21.35
N ALA A 99 2.98 30.44 -22.44
CA ALA A 99 1.80 31.24 -22.79
C ALA A 99 0.67 31.15 -21.75
N GLN A 100 0.54 30.00 -21.06
CA GLN A 100 -0.48 29.79 -20.02
C GLN A 100 -0.01 30.19 -18.61
N GLY A 101 1.23 30.67 -18.44
CA GLY A 101 1.78 30.97 -17.11
C GLY A 101 2.03 29.73 -16.24
N MET A 102 2.17 28.55 -16.87
CA MET A 102 2.45 27.26 -16.20
C MET A 102 3.96 26.93 -16.17
N TRP A 103 4.79 27.80 -16.74
CA TRP A 103 6.25 27.65 -16.75
C TRP A 103 6.86 28.19 -15.45
N ARG A 104 7.71 27.40 -14.81
CA ARG A 104 8.47 27.81 -13.62
C ARG A 104 9.68 28.65 -14.02
N GLU A 105 9.81 29.83 -13.40
CA GLU A 105 11.01 30.65 -13.44
C GLU A 105 11.74 30.63 -12.08
N PRO A 106 13.06 30.89 -12.05
CA PRO A 106 13.81 31.09 -10.82
C PRO A 106 13.20 32.21 -9.96
N GLY A 107 13.17 32.00 -8.63
CA GLY A 107 12.63 32.97 -7.67
C GLY A 107 11.10 33.11 -7.66
N HIS A 108 10.36 32.28 -8.39
CA HIS A 108 8.90 32.27 -8.32
C HIS A 108 8.40 31.87 -6.91
N GLU A 109 7.53 32.71 -6.34
CA GLU A 109 6.85 32.50 -5.05
C GLU A 109 5.32 32.59 -5.26
N PRO A 110 4.65 31.52 -5.71
CA PRO A 110 3.20 31.52 -5.85
C PRO A 110 2.48 31.71 -4.51
N VAL A 111 1.24 32.21 -4.55
CA VAL A 111 0.42 32.40 -3.35
C VAL A 111 -0.34 31.10 -3.04
N PHE A 112 0.06 30.45 -1.95
CA PHE A 112 -0.55 29.20 -1.49
C PHE A 112 -1.50 29.42 -0.31
N SER A 113 -2.34 28.42 -0.03
CA SER A 113 -3.22 28.44 1.16
C SER A 113 -2.41 28.37 2.46
N ASP A 114 -1.29 27.66 2.43
CA ASP A 114 -0.31 27.52 3.52
C ASP A 114 1.01 27.03 2.91
N THR A 115 2.11 27.11 3.65
CA THR A 115 3.44 26.73 3.17
C THR A 115 4.23 25.88 4.17
N LEU A 116 5.11 25.03 3.63
CA LEU A 116 6.21 24.38 4.32
C LEU A 116 7.53 24.71 3.60
N HIS A 117 8.65 24.56 4.30
CA HIS A 117 9.98 24.78 3.76
C HIS A 117 10.92 23.69 4.23
N LEU A 118 11.76 23.21 3.32
CA LEU A 118 12.87 22.28 3.60
C LEU A 118 14.13 22.78 2.87
N ASP A 119 15.22 22.95 3.62
CA ASP A 119 16.55 23.03 3.05
C ASP A 119 17.06 21.61 2.80
N MET A 120 17.34 21.27 1.53
CA MET A 120 17.82 19.94 1.15
C MET A 120 19.20 19.60 1.73
N ASN A 121 19.96 20.58 2.23
CA ASN A 121 21.20 20.31 2.96
C ASN A 121 20.96 19.60 4.31
N GLU A 122 19.76 19.72 4.88
CA GLU A 122 19.40 19.10 6.17
C GLU A 122 18.98 17.64 6.03
N VAL A 123 18.76 17.16 4.80
CA VAL A 123 18.44 15.76 4.55
C VAL A 123 19.61 14.88 4.98
N GLU A 124 19.29 13.80 5.68
CA GLU A 124 20.21 12.77 6.18
C GLU A 124 19.74 11.38 5.70
N PRO A 125 20.65 10.38 5.64
CA PRO A 125 20.29 9.04 5.21
C PRO A 125 19.22 8.44 6.13
N SER A 126 18.18 7.84 5.56
CA SER A 126 17.06 7.32 6.33
C SER A 126 16.37 6.12 5.69
N MET A 127 15.63 5.39 6.52
CA MET A 127 14.62 4.41 6.10
C MET A 127 13.25 4.85 6.63
N ALA A 128 12.18 4.18 6.22
CA ALA A 128 10.89 4.34 6.90
C ALA A 128 10.29 2.99 7.28
N GLY A 129 9.79 2.88 8.51
CA GLY A 129 9.25 1.63 9.06
C GLY A 129 9.26 1.57 10.59
N PRO A 130 8.96 0.39 11.17
CA PRO A 130 8.74 -0.90 10.49
C PRO A 130 7.32 -1.12 9.94
N ARG A 131 6.37 -0.19 10.15
CA ARG A 131 4.94 -0.41 9.85
C ARG A 131 4.29 0.64 8.93
N ARG A 132 4.81 1.86 8.84
CA ARG A 132 4.17 2.93 8.05
C ARG A 132 5.17 3.74 7.23
N PRO A 133 4.76 4.31 6.09
CA PRO A 133 5.67 5.08 5.22
C PRO A 133 6.16 6.40 5.83
N GLN A 134 5.36 7.01 6.69
CA GLN A 134 5.70 8.26 7.38
C GLN A 134 6.58 8.07 8.62
N ASP A 135 6.81 6.82 9.05
CA ASP A 135 7.68 6.49 10.18
C ASP A 135 9.14 6.54 9.72
N ARG A 136 9.60 7.73 9.29
CA ARG A 136 10.99 7.95 8.89
C ARG A 136 11.92 7.80 10.09
N VAL A 137 12.98 7.02 9.91
CA VAL A 137 14.02 6.72 10.89
C VAL A 137 15.38 7.07 10.28
N PRO A 138 16.19 7.95 10.93
CA PRO A 138 17.57 8.18 10.52
C PRO A 138 18.36 6.87 10.50
N LEU A 139 19.24 6.65 9.52
CA LEU A 139 19.87 5.35 9.28
C LEU A 139 20.59 4.78 10.51
N GLY A 140 21.25 5.63 11.30
CA GLY A 140 21.91 5.22 12.55
C GLY A 140 20.97 4.78 13.69
N GLN A 141 19.67 5.01 13.57
CA GLN A 141 18.66 4.70 14.59
C GLN A 141 17.76 3.51 14.22
N VAL A 142 17.98 2.86 13.07
CA VAL A 142 17.15 1.73 12.61
C VAL A 142 17.19 0.58 13.61
N ALA A 143 18.37 0.23 14.13
CA ALA A 143 18.53 -0.82 15.13
C ALA A 143 17.75 -0.53 16.42
N ALA A 144 17.92 0.67 16.99
CA ALA A 144 17.20 1.10 18.19
C ALA A 144 15.68 1.17 17.99
N THR A 145 15.24 1.56 16.79
CA THR A 145 13.81 1.57 16.44
C THR A 145 13.25 0.16 16.34
N PHE A 146 14.00 -0.78 15.78
CA PHE A 146 13.63 -2.19 15.78
C PHE A 146 13.53 -2.76 17.21
N ASP A 147 14.49 -2.45 18.07
CA ASP A 147 14.45 -2.91 19.47
C ASP A 147 13.26 -2.30 20.23
N SER A 148 12.93 -1.03 19.98
CA SER A 148 11.73 -0.39 20.53
C SER A 148 10.44 -1.05 20.02
N PHE A 149 10.42 -1.45 18.74
CA PHE A 149 9.32 -2.19 18.14
C PHE A 149 9.14 -3.58 18.79
N MET A 150 10.23 -4.29 19.07
CA MET A 150 10.19 -5.58 19.80
C MET A 150 9.57 -5.44 21.19
N GLN A 151 9.90 -4.35 21.91
CA GLN A 151 9.31 -4.07 23.23
C GLN A 151 7.80 -3.86 23.15
N GLN A 152 7.31 -3.22 22.09
CA GLN A 152 5.86 -3.02 21.86
C GLN A 152 5.11 -4.31 21.48
N LEU A 153 5.81 -5.30 20.94
CA LEU A 153 5.24 -6.61 20.62
C LEU A 153 5.20 -7.55 21.84
N THR A 154 5.95 -7.25 22.90
CA THR A 154 5.98 -8.07 24.11
C THR A 154 4.79 -7.69 25.00
N PRO A 155 3.94 -8.63 25.44
CA PRO A 155 2.83 -8.32 26.34
C PRO A 155 3.33 -7.64 27.62
N SER A 156 2.58 -6.67 28.15
CA SER A 156 2.96 -6.02 29.41
C SER A 156 2.95 -7.04 30.57
N ALA A 157 3.77 -6.85 31.60
CA ALA A 157 3.82 -7.74 32.77
C ALA A 157 2.44 -7.95 33.42
N THR A 158 1.62 -6.89 33.45
CA THR A 158 0.22 -6.90 33.89
C THR A 158 -0.70 -7.76 33.01
N GLU A 159 -0.39 -7.90 31.73
CA GLU A 159 -1.16 -8.67 30.75
C GLU A 159 -0.75 -10.15 30.79
N VAL A 160 0.53 -10.43 31.04
CA VAL A 160 1.03 -11.78 31.37
C VAL A 160 0.40 -12.29 32.66
N GLU A 161 0.41 -11.50 33.75
CA GLU A 161 -0.26 -11.88 35.01
C GLU A 161 -1.77 -12.11 34.83
N ARG A 162 -2.44 -11.31 34.00
CA ARG A 162 -3.86 -11.49 33.67
C ARG A 162 -4.10 -12.80 32.92
N LEU A 163 -3.31 -13.09 31.89
CA LEU A 163 -3.39 -14.33 31.10
C LEU A 163 -3.08 -15.58 31.92
N GLU A 164 -2.13 -15.47 32.86
CA GLU A 164 -1.81 -16.52 33.84
C GLU A 164 -2.96 -16.72 34.84
N SER A 165 -3.61 -15.65 35.30
CA SER A 165 -4.75 -15.72 36.22
C SER A 165 -6.04 -16.30 35.59
N GLU A 166 -6.20 -16.13 34.27
CA GLU A 166 -7.36 -16.62 33.49
C GLU A 166 -7.16 -18.07 33.00
N GLY A 167 -6.10 -18.77 33.44
CA GLY A 167 -5.86 -20.19 33.13
C GLY A 167 -5.22 -20.46 31.76
N GLY A 168 -4.70 -19.43 31.08
CA GLY A 168 -4.02 -19.51 29.79
C GLY A 168 -2.58 -20.03 29.83
N GLY A 169 -2.24 -20.88 30.81
CA GLY A 169 -0.88 -21.39 31.05
C GLY A 169 -0.42 -22.49 30.10
N GLY A 170 -0.82 -22.45 28.83
CA GLY A 170 -0.43 -23.42 27.80
C GLY A 170 0.57 -22.82 26.81
N THR A 171 1.87 -23.08 27.05
CA THR A 171 3.02 -22.84 26.15
C THR A 171 3.25 -21.40 25.69
N ALA A 172 3.95 -20.60 26.51
CA ALA A 172 5.02 -19.66 26.08
C ALA A 172 5.66 -18.91 27.29
N VAL A 173 5.91 -19.59 28.42
CA VAL A 173 6.74 -19.01 29.50
C VAL A 173 8.14 -19.60 29.38
N GLY A 174 8.81 -19.23 28.30
CA GLY A 174 10.24 -19.36 28.08
C GLY A 174 10.60 -18.19 27.20
N GLY A 175 11.46 -17.27 27.68
CA GLY A 175 11.82 -16.07 26.93
C GLY A 175 12.18 -16.43 25.48
N PRO A 176 11.83 -15.60 24.48
CA PRO A 176 11.93 -15.98 23.08
C PRO A 176 13.35 -16.48 22.84
N SER A 177 13.47 -17.69 22.30
CA SER A 177 14.71 -18.13 21.67
C SER A 177 15.01 -17.10 20.59
N SER A 178 15.87 -16.13 20.89
CA SER A 178 16.15 -14.97 20.04
C SER A 178 16.88 -15.36 18.76
N GLU A 179 17.32 -16.61 18.68
CA GLU A 179 18.16 -17.19 17.66
C GLU A 179 17.67 -18.63 17.36
N VAL A 180 17.65 -18.99 16.08
CA VAL A 180 17.25 -20.30 15.58
C VAL A 180 18.29 -20.76 14.57
N ARG A 181 18.75 -22.01 14.71
CA ARG A 181 19.68 -22.61 13.75
C ARG A 181 18.89 -23.15 12.56
N ILE A 182 19.30 -22.77 11.36
CA ILE A 182 18.73 -23.26 10.11
C ILE A 182 19.83 -23.87 9.25
N GLN A 183 19.47 -24.87 8.46
CA GLN A 183 20.33 -25.44 7.43
C GLN A 183 19.95 -24.86 6.08
N LEU A 184 20.90 -24.18 5.42
CA LEU A 184 20.76 -23.67 4.05
C LEU A 184 22.04 -23.98 3.28
N ASP A 185 21.92 -24.44 2.04
CA ASP A 185 23.06 -24.74 1.16
C ASP A 185 24.12 -25.68 1.79
N GLY A 186 23.69 -26.58 2.67
CA GLY A 186 24.56 -27.52 3.39
C GLY A 186 25.37 -26.88 4.53
N GLN A 187 25.06 -25.65 4.93
CA GLN A 187 25.71 -24.92 6.02
C GLN A 187 24.71 -24.51 7.11
N GLU A 188 25.19 -24.50 8.35
CA GLU A 188 24.42 -24.01 9.49
C GLU A 188 24.50 -22.49 9.56
N HIS A 189 23.34 -21.84 9.70
CA HIS A 189 23.21 -20.41 9.91
C HIS A 189 22.33 -20.12 11.12
N ILE A 190 22.50 -18.93 11.71
CA ILE A 190 21.68 -18.45 12.81
C ILE A 190 20.74 -17.36 12.28
N LEU A 191 19.44 -17.62 12.35
CA LEU A 191 18.38 -16.65 12.11
C LEU A 191 17.92 -16.07 13.44
N LYS A 192 17.73 -14.77 13.51
CA LYS A 192 17.36 -14.07 14.75
C LYS A 192 16.34 -12.99 14.50
N ASN A 193 15.74 -12.46 15.58
CA ASN A 193 14.90 -11.27 15.48
C ASN A 193 15.69 -10.13 14.82
N GLY A 194 15.09 -9.50 13.81
CA GLY A 194 15.71 -8.48 12.98
C GLY A 194 16.34 -8.98 11.68
N ALA A 195 16.48 -10.30 11.50
CA ALA A 195 17.05 -10.86 10.27
C ALA A 195 16.28 -10.37 9.04
N VAL A 196 17.03 -9.86 8.06
CA VAL A 196 16.47 -9.46 6.77
C VAL A 196 16.24 -10.73 5.95
N VAL A 197 14.99 -11.10 5.72
CA VAL A 197 14.61 -12.29 4.93
C VAL A 197 14.15 -11.94 3.52
N ILE A 198 13.84 -10.66 3.26
CA ILE A 198 13.50 -10.15 1.92
C ILE A 198 14.28 -8.85 1.69
N ALA A 199 14.96 -8.76 0.54
CA ALA A 199 15.60 -7.55 0.05
C ALA A 199 15.19 -7.30 -1.41
N ALA A 200 14.26 -6.39 -1.66
CA ALA A 200 13.67 -6.22 -2.99
C ALA A 200 13.92 -4.82 -3.58
N ILE A 201 14.68 -4.77 -4.69
CA ILE A 201 14.70 -3.60 -5.55
C ILE A 201 13.47 -3.69 -6.45
N THR A 202 12.44 -2.92 -6.09
CA THR A 202 11.09 -2.99 -6.66
C THR A 202 10.48 -1.58 -6.74
N SER A 203 9.22 -1.51 -7.20
CA SER A 203 8.39 -0.31 -7.29
C SER A 203 8.80 0.70 -8.37
N CYS A 204 7.79 1.28 -9.02
CA CYS A 204 7.96 2.44 -9.89
C CYS A 204 8.51 3.67 -9.15
N THR A 205 8.38 3.74 -7.81
CA THR A 205 8.89 4.85 -6.97
C THR A 205 10.38 5.10 -7.17
N ASN A 206 11.19 4.02 -7.18
CA ASN A 206 12.65 4.11 -7.26
C ASN A 206 13.21 3.49 -8.54
N THR A 207 12.58 2.47 -9.12
CA THR A 207 13.11 1.84 -10.35
C THR A 207 12.95 2.71 -11.60
N SER A 208 12.16 3.78 -11.53
CA SER A 208 12.10 4.81 -12.57
C SER A 208 13.26 5.82 -12.50
N ASN A 209 14.08 5.76 -11.44
CA ASN A 209 15.16 6.70 -11.19
C ASN A 209 16.53 6.07 -11.47
N PRO A 210 17.19 6.41 -12.60
CA PRO A 210 18.48 5.85 -12.95
C PRO A 210 19.56 6.09 -11.89
N SER A 211 19.55 7.22 -11.18
CA SER A 211 20.58 7.56 -10.20
C SER A 211 20.66 6.52 -9.08
N VAL A 212 19.52 6.17 -8.48
CA VAL A 212 19.49 5.17 -7.40
C VAL A 212 19.67 3.73 -7.91
N MET A 213 19.26 3.44 -9.14
CA MET A 213 19.47 2.12 -9.76
C MET A 213 20.94 1.89 -10.11
N MET A 214 21.62 2.90 -10.66
CA MET A 214 23.07 2.87 -10.90
C MET A 214 23.84 2.82 -9.59
N ALA A 215 23.41 3.57 -8.56
CA ALA A 215 24.02 3.50 -7.24
C ALA A 215 23.94 2.08 -6.64
N ALA A 216 22.80 1.39 -6.78
CA ALA A 216 22.67 0.00 -6.34
C ALA A 216 23.61 -0.95 -7.09
N GLY A 217 23.71 -0.81 -8.40
CA GLY A 217 24.63 -1.60 -9.22
C GLY A 217 26.11 -1.33 -8.89
N LEU A 218 26.48 -0.07 -8.67
CA LEU A 218 27.85 0.31 -8.28
C LEU A 218 28.21 -0.20 -6.88
N LEU A 219 27.27 -0.13 -5.92
CA LEU A 219 27.46 -0.72 -4.59
C LEU A 219 27.64 -2.25 -4.71
N ALA A 220 26.81 -2.92 -5.51
CA ALA A 220 26.94 -4.34 -5.78
C ALA A 220 28.31 -4.70 -6.39
N LYS A 221 28.77 -3.90 -7.37
CA LYS A 221 30.11 -4.05 -7.96
C LYS A 221 31.21 -3.97 -6.91
N LYS A 222 31.23 -2.90 -6.09
CA LYS A 222 32.23 -2.72 -5.03
C LYS A 222 32.20 -3.86 -4.01
N ALA A 223 31.01 -4.36 -3.66
CA ALA A 223 30.86 -5.50 -2.74
C ALA A 223 31.48 -6.78 -3.31
N VAL A 224 31.10 -7.14 -4.55
CA VAL A 224 31.57 -8.36 -5.23
C VAL A 224 33.08 -8.34 -5.48
N GLU A 225 33.63 -7.18 -5.87
CA GLU A 225 35.08 -7.02 -6.09
C GLU A 225 35.89 -7.21 -4.80
N ARG A 226 35.29 -6.90 -3.64
CA ARG A 226 35.84 -7.22 -2.31
C ARG A 226 35.51 -8.64 -1.84
N GLY A 227 34.76 -9.41 -2.63
CA GLY A 227 34.33 -10.76 -2.31
C GLY A 227 33.28 -10.86 -1.21
N VAL A 228 32.56 -9.76 -0.96
CA VAL A 228 31.41 -9.74 -0.06
C VAL A 228 30.19 -10.32 -0.79
N GLN A 229 29.43 -11.17 -0.10
CA GLN A 229 28.23 -11.81 -0.62
C GLN A 229 27.01 -11.48 0.24
N ARG A 230 25.83 -11.55 -0.37
CA ARG A 230 24.53 -11.53 0.32
C ARG A 230 24.47 -12.68 1.34
N LYS A 231 23.80 -12.48 2.49
CA LYS A 231 23.52 -13.58 3.42
C LYS A 231 22.56 -14.61 2.81
N PRO A 232 22.81 -15.94 2.92
CA PRO A 232 22.05 -16.97 2.19
C PRO A 232 20.54 -16.97 2.42
N TRP A 233 20.07 -16.63 3.62
CA TRP A 233 18.64 -16.58 3.97
C TRP A 233 17.86 -15.41 3.35
N VAL A 234 18.53 -14.40 2.78
CA VAL A 234 17.90 -13.17 2.26
C VAL A 234 17.30 -13.41 0.86
N LYS A 235 15.99 -13.51 0.72
CA LYS A 235 15.37 -13.53 -0.61
C LYS A 235 15.53 -12.18 -1.33
N SER A 236 16.47 -12.10 -2.27
CA SER A 236 16.74 -10.91 -3.07
C SER A 236 15.99 -10.93 -4.40
N SER A 237 15.67 -9.74 -4.94
CA SER A 237 15.01 -9.63 -6.25
C SER A 237 15.18 -8.24 -6.87
N LEU A 238 15.26 -8.20 -8.20
CA LEU A 238 15.19 -6.99 -9.00
C LEU A 238 13.94 -7.03 -9.89
N ALA A 239 13.01 -6.11 -9.67
CA ALA A 239 11.78 -5.97 -10.45
C ALA A 239 11.63 -4.54 -10.99
N PRO A 240 12.19 -4.24 -12.16
CA PRO A 240 12.15 -2.91 -12.73
C PRO A 240 10.76 -2.53 -13.27
N GLY A 241 10.44 -1.23 -13.24
CA GLY A 241 9.22 -0.70 -13.86
C GLY A 241 9.22 -0.70 -15.39
N SER A 242 10.38 -0.84 -16.04
CA SER A 242 10.50 -0.92 -17.50
C SER A 242 11.75 -1.68 -17.96
N LYS A 243 11.75 -2.12 -19.22
CA LYS A 243 12.91 -2.78 -19.86
C LYS A 243 14.13 -1.86 -20.01
N VAL A 244 13.92 -0.54 -20.05
CA VAL A 244 15.00 0.47 -20.17
C VAL A 244 15.98 0.38 -18.99
N VAL A 245 15.48 0.03 -17.80
CA VAL A 245 16.30 -0.17 -16.60
C VAL A 245 17.34 -1.25 -16.80
N THR A 246 16.92 -2.38 -17.34
CA THR A 246 17.81 -3.49 -17.65
C THR A 246 18.82 -3.08 -18.72
N ASP A 247 18.41 -2.34 -19.76
CA ASP A 247 19.32 -1.91 -20.83
C ASP A 247 20.48 -1.06 -20.32
N TYR A 248 20.21 -0.05 -19.48
CA TYR A 248 21.30 0.78 -18.97
C TYR A 248 22.16 0.05 -17.93
N LEU A 249 21.59 -0.86 -17.13
CA LEU A 249 22.38 -1.67 -16.17
C LEU A 249 23.32 -2.62 -16.92
N HIS A 250 22.85 -3.21 -18.03
CA HIS A 250 23.68 -4.03 -18.91
C HIS A 250 24.78 -3.20 -19.57
N LYS A 251 24.44 -2.03 -20.12
CA LYS A 251 25.42 -1.15 -20.76
C LYS A 251 26.48 -0.64 -19.79
N ALA A 252 26.11 -0.37 -18.54
CA ALA A 252 27.04 0.01 -17.48
C ALA A 252 27.87 -1.18 -16.93
N GLY A 253 27.60 -2.41 -17.38
CA GLY A 253 28.25 -3.62 -16.91
C GLY A 253 27.90 -3.98 -15.46
N LEU A 254 26.78 -3.49 -14.93
CA LEU A 254 26.39 -3.63 -13.52
C LEU A 254 25.49 -4.85 -13.26
N THR A 255 24.81 -5.37 -14.28
CA THR A 255 23.88 -6.51 -14.13
C THR A 255 24.55 -7.74 -13.54
N SER A 256 25.73 -8.11 -14.03
CA SER A 256 26.42 -9.33 -13.56
C SER A 256 26.79 -9.26 -12.08
N TYR A 257 27.02 -8.07 -11.53
CA TYR A 257 27.30 -7.88 -10.10
C TYR A 257 26.02 -7.95 -9.26
N LEU A 258 24.92 -7.40 -9.76
CA LEU A 258 23.60 -7.56 -9.13
C LEU A 258 23.17 -9.04 -9.11
N ASP A 259 23.36 -9.74 -10.22
CA ASP A 259 23.06 -11.17 -10.36
C ASP A 259 23.87 -12.03 -9.37
N GLN A 260 25.16 -11.74 -9.22
CA GLN A 260 26.03 -12.45 -8.26
C GLN A 260 25.55 -12.30 -6.81
N LEU A 261 24.92 -11.18 -6.47
CA LEU A 261 24.33 -10.95 -5.14
C LEU A 261 22.88 -11.46 -5.03
N GLY A 262 22.33 -12.09 -6.07
CA GLY A 262 20.95 -12.61 -6.11
C GLY A 262 19.88 -11.59 -6.47
N PHE A 263 20.26 -10.37 -6.89
CA PHE A 263 19.33 -9.37 -7.43
C PHE A 263 19.04 -9.63 -8.91
N ASN A 264 18.66 -10.87 -9.24
CA ASN A 264 18.31 -11.25 -10.60
C ASN A 264 17.01 -10.56 -11.03
N LEU A 265 16.89 -10.29 -12.33
CA LEU A 265 15.64 -9.82 -12.93
C LEU A 265 14.55 -10.90 -12.74
N VAL A 266 13.57 -10.62 -11.89
CA VAL A 266 12.44 -11.54 -11.63
C VAL A 266 11.20 -11.21 -12.46
N GLY A 267 11.16 -10.03 -13.08
CA GLY A 267 10.06 -9.60 -13.95
C GLY A 267 9.90 -8.09 -14.01
N TYR A 268 9.09 -7.63 -14.96
CA TYR A 268 8.72 -6.21 -15.12
C TYR A 268 7.32 -5.98 -14.58
N GLY A 269 7.20 -5.44 -13.37
CA GLY A 269 5.91 -5.25 -12.72
C GLY A 269 6.03 -4.92 -11.22
N CYS A 270 4.89 -4.88 -10.54
CA CYS A 270 4.84 -4.44 -9.14
C CYS A 270 5.52 -5.40 -8.16
N THR A 271 5.44 -6.73 -8.39
CA THR A 271 6.05 -7.79 -7.56
C THR A 271 5.92 -7.53 -6.05
N THR A 272 7.04 -7.48 -5.31
CA THR A 272 7.09 -7.27 -3.86
C THR A 272 6.43 -5.96 -3.40
N CYS A 273 6.41 -4.90 -4.22
CA CYS A 273 5.78 -3.63 -3.87
C CYS A 273 4.26 -3.74 -3.58
N ILE A 274 3.59 -4.72 -4.22
CA ILE A 274 2.16 -4.99 -4.02
C ILE A 274 1.90 -6.24 -3.16
N GLY A 275 2.95 -6.84 -2.60
CA GLY A 275 2.85 -8.07 -1.81
C GLY A 275 2.99 -9.37 -2.60
N ASN A 276 3.28 -9.29 -3.92
CA ASN A 276 3.61 -10.45 -4.73
C ASN A 276 5.09 -10.81 -4.55
N SER A 277 5.48 -11.06 -3.30
CA SER A 277 6.85 -11.39 -2.89
C SER A 277 7.20 -12.86 -3.12
N GLY A 278 6.21 -13.71 -3.39
CA GLY A 278 6.37 -15.18 -3.43
C GLY A 278 6.77 -15.78 -2.07
N PRO A 279 6.97 -17.10 -1.98
CA PRO A 279 7.32 -17.78 -0.73
C PRO A 279 8.75 -17.48 -0.29
N LEU A 280 9.01 -17.47 1.03
CA LEU A 280 10.36 -17.54 1.59
C LEU A 280 10.98 -18.95 1.34
N PRO A 281 12.31 -19.10 1.40
CA PRO A 281 12.93 -20.42 1.45
C PRO A 281 12.28 -21.26 2.57
N GLU A 282 12.02 -22.54 2.29
CA GLU A 282 11.20 -23.39 3.17
C GLU A 282 11.74 -23.45 4.61
N THR A 283 13.05 -23.64 4.77
CA THR A 283 13.70 -23.70 6.10
C THR A 283 13.64 -22.36 6.85
N VAL A 284 13.71 -21.23 6.13
CA VAL A 284 13.51 -19.89 6.71
C VAL A 284 12.05 -19.71 7.12
N SER A 285 11.12 -20.10 6.27
CA SER A 285 9.67 -20.02 6.52
C SER A 285 9.24 -20.83 7.75
N GLN A 286 9.74 -22.06 7.87
CA GLN A 286 9.49 -22.94 9.01
C GLN A 286 10.07 -22.32 10.29
N ALA A 287 11.34 -21.92 10.27
CA ALA A 287 11.98 -21.31 11.43
C ALA A 287 11.28 -20.02 11.92
N VAL A 288 10.84 -19.16 10.99
CA VAL A 288 10.10 -17.94 11.34
C VAL A 288 8.75 -18.26 11.98
N SER A 289 8.03 -19.25 11.46
CA SER A 289 6.70 -19.62 11.97
C SER A 289 6.77 -20.37 13.30
N GLU A 290 7.63 -21.38 13.41
CA GLU A 290 7.73 -22.26 14.58
C GLU A 290 8.24 -21.54 15.83
N HIS A 291 9.10 -20.54 15.63
CA HIS A 291 9.73 -19.79 16.72
C HIS A 291 9.20 -18.34 16.85
N ASP A 292 8.14 -18.01 16.10
CA ASP A 292 7.51 -16.67 16.05
C ASP A 292 8.51 -15.51 15.86
N LEU A 293 9.57 -15.72 15.06
CA LEU A 293 10.62 -14.73 14.87
C LEU A 293 10.08 -13.45 14.21
N VAL A 294 10.47 -12.31 14.77
CA VAL A 294 10.20 -11.00 14.19
C VAL A 294 11.29 -10.69 13.17
N VAL A 295 11.05 -11.06 11.92
CA VAL A 295 11.97 -10.83 10.79
C VAL A 295 11.61 -9.57 9.99
N SER A 296 12.58 -9.11 9.20
CA SER A 296 12.52 -7.86 8.43
C SER A 296 12.48 -8.07 6.92
N ALA A 297 11.77 -7.20 6.21
CA ALA A 297 11.93 -6.96 4.78
C ALA A 297 12.45 -5.55 4.53
N VAL A 298 13.37 -5.41 3.58
CA VAL A 298 13.87 -4.11 3.11
C VAL A 298 13.55 -3.98 1.63
N LEU A 299 12.84 -2.93 1.24
CA LEU A 299 12.40 -2.75 -0.14
C LEU A 299 12.43 -1.30 -0.60
N SER A 300 12.65 -1.09 -1.89
CA SER A 300 12.59 0.24 -2.53
C SER A 300 11.16 0.65 -2.93
N GLY A 301 10.16 0.21 -2.17
CA GLY A 301 8.75 0.53 -2.36
C GLY A 301 8.34 1.87 -1.78
N ASN A 302 7.04 2.11 -1.74
CA ASN A 302 6.40 3.27 -1.07
C ASN A 302 5.50 2.86 0.11
N ARG A 303 5.22 1.57 0.30
CA ARG A 303 4.33 1.07 1.37
C ARG A 303 4.95 -0.10 2.08
N ASN A 304 4.81 -0.11 3.40
CA ASN A 304 5.40 -1.09 4.32
C ASN A 304 4.43 -1.46 5.46
N PHE A 305 3.12 -1.39 5.20
CA PHE A 305 2.10 -1.84 6.14
C PHE A 305 2.29 -3.33 6.49
N GLU A 306 2.02 -3.67 7.75
CA GLU A 306 2.13 -5.05 8.23
C GLU A 306 1.24 -6.01 7.41
N GLY A 307 1.78 -7.18 7.06
CA GLY A 307 1.08 -8.18 6.23
C GLY A 307 0.95 -7.83 4.74
N ARG A 308 1.36 -6.63 4.30
CA ARG A 308 1.31 -6.22 2.88
C ARG A 308 2.46 -6.81 2.08
N ILE A 309 3.69 -6.78 2.61
CA ILE A 309 4.88 -7.21 1.85
C ILE A 309 4.97 -8.72 1.76
N HIS A 310 4.88 -9.38 2.91
CA HIS A 310 4.88 -10.84 3.04
C HIS A 310 4.15 -11.22 4.34
N GLN A 311 3.40 -12.32 4.35
CA GLN A 311 2.54 -12.69 5.50
C GLN A 311 3.32 -13.00 6.79
N GLN A 312 4.52 -13.56 6.64
CA GLN A 312 5.42 -13.94 7.74
C GLN A 312 6.37 -12.81 8.19
N VAL A 313 6.32 -11.63 7.56
CA VAL A 313 7.24 -10.51 7.89
C VAL A 313 6.49 -9.44 8.68
N LYS A 314 6.93 -9.21 9.92
CA LYS A 314 6.34 -8.22 10.84
C LYS A 314 6.97 -6.84 10.72
N ALA A 315 8.26 -6.75 10.36
CA ALA A 315 8.97 -5.48 10.20
C ALA A 315 9.32 -5.19 8.73
N ASN A 316 8.85 -4.06 8.19
CA ASN A 316 9.03 -3.71 6.78
C ASN A 316 9.63 -2.31 6.66
N TRP A 317 10.74 -2.21 5.93
CA TRP A 317 11.51 -0.98 5.81
C TRP A 317 11.58 -0.50 4.36
N LEU A 318 11.14 0.74 4.13
CA LEU A 318 11.35 1.45 2.88
C LEU A 318 12.74 2.04 2.86
N ALA A 319 13.49 1.81 1.79
CA ALA A 319 14.85 2.29 1.65
C ALA A 319 15.22 2.55 0.19
N SER A 320 16.30 3.30 -0.04
CA SER A 320 16.85 3.46 -1.40
C SER A 320 17.37 2.13 -1.94
N PRO A 321 17.32 1.88 -3.26
CA PRO A 321 17.91 0.70 -3.88
C PRO A 321 19.33 0.32 -3.39
N PRO A 322 20.32 1.25 -3.23
CA PRO A 322 21.62 0.88 -2.67
C PRO A 322 21.54 0.42 -1.20
N LEU A 323 20.67 1.01 -0.38
CA LEU A 323 20.45 0.50 0.98
C LEU A 323 19.79 -0.88 1.00
N VAL A 324 18.90 -1.19 0.04
CA VAL A 324 18.35 -2.55 -0.11
C VAL A 324 19.48 -3.56 -0.33
N VAL A 325 20.45 -3.23 -1.19
CA VAL A 325 21.64 -4.09 -1.40
C VAL A 325 22.47 -4.18 -0.11
N ALA A 326 22.76 -3.05 0.56
CA ALA A 326 23.54 -3.05 1.80
C ALA A 326 22.93 -3.92 2.90
N TYR A 327 21.62 -3.84 3.13
CA TYR A 327 20.92 -4.69 4.10
C TYR A 327 20.84 -6.16 3.67
N ALA A 328 20.91 -6.48 2.38
CA ALA A 328 21.04 -7.86 1.91
C ALA A 328 22.43 -8.46 2.21
N LEU A 329 23.48 -7.62 2.15
CA LEU A 329 24.85 -8.01 2.53
C LEU A 329 24.97 -8.24 4.04
N ALA A 330 24.40 -7.33 4.84
CA ALA A 330 24.39 -7.45 6.29
C ALA A 330 23.49 -8.60 6.78
N GLY A 331 22.30 -8.74 6.18
CA GLY A 331 21.29 -9.75 6.50
C GLY A 331 20.56 -9.53 7.82
N ASP A 332 20.71 -8.35 8.43
CA ASP A 332 20.11 -7.97 9.70
C ASP A 332 19.73 -6.48 9.67
N SER A 333 18.54 -6.14 10.14
CA SER A 333 18.05 -4.76 10.28
C SER A 333 18.47 -4.10 11.59
N ARG A 334 18.99 -4.90 12.55
CA ARG A 334 19.48 -4.43 13.86
C ARG A 334 20.95 -4.00 13.84
N ILE A 335 21.55 -3.92 12.66
CA ILE A 335 22.90 -3.37 12.46
C ILE A 335 22.85 -1.85 12.30
N ASN A 336 23.77 -1.13 12.95
CA ASN A 336 24.04 0.27 12.63
C ASN A 336 25.03 0.34 11.46
N LEU A 337 24.51 0.45 10.23
CA LEU A 337 25.35 0.48 9.00
C LEU A 337 26.36 1.65 8.95
N LEU A 338 26.21 2.68 9.77
CA LEU A 338 27.15 3.81 9.82
C LEU A 338 28.39 3.49 10.67
N GLU A 339 28.26 2.61 11.67
CA GLU A 339 29.29 2.35 12.68
C GLU A 339 29.85 0.93 12.61
N GLU A 340 29.02 -0.04 12.23
CA GLU A 340 29.34 -1.47 12.23
C GLU A 340 29.71 -1.97 10.82
N PRO A 341 30.64 -2.94 10.71
CA PRO A 341 30.95 -3.55 9.42
C PRO A 341 29.80 -4.42 8.92
N LEU A 342 29.43 -4.27 7.64
CA LEU A 342 28.37 -5.05 7.01
C LEU A 342 28.80 -6.48 6.69
N ALA A 343 30.09 -6.70 6.46
CA ALA A 343 30.66 -8.02 6.18
C ALA A 343 32.18 -8.03 6.41
N LEU A 344 32.76 -9.21 6.25
CA LEU A 344 34.19 -9.39 6.09
C LEU A 344 34.51 -9.66 4.62
N ASP A 345 35.64 -9.13 4.13
CA ASP A 345 36.15 -9.45 2.80
C ASP A 345 36.89 -10.82 2.77
N ARG A 346 37.46 -11.18 1.61
CA ARG A 346 38.21 -12.43 1.42
C ARG A 346 39.44 -12.55 2.34
N ASP A 347 39.98 -11.44 2.83
CA ASP A 347 41.13 -11.37 3.73
C ASP A 347 40.69 -11.31 5.21
N ASN A 348 39.40 -11.50 5.52
CA ASN A 348 38.78 -11.30 6.83
C ASN A 348 38.87 -9.86 7.37
N LYS A 349 38.99 -8.85 6.49
CA LYS A 349 38.98 -7.43 6.91
C LYS A 349 37.55 -6.91 6.96
N PRO A 350 37.22 -6.06 7.95
CA PRO A 350 35.90 -5.45 8.05
C PRO A 350 35.64 -4.53 6.84
N VAL A 351 34.48 -4.71 6.22
CA VAL A 351 33.96 -3.85 5.16
C VAL A 351 32.81 -3.03 5.76
N TYR A 352 32.89 -1.71 5.64
CA TYR A 352 31.87 -0.78 6.12
C TYR A 352 31.02 -0.24 4.97
N LEU A 353 29.85 0.34 5.27
CA LEU A 353 28.99 0.94 4.24
C LEU A 353 29.73 2.00 3.42
N ARG A 354 30.50 2.86 4.10
CA ARG A 354 31.33 3.91 3.49
C ARG A 354 32.37 3.38 2.49
N ASP A 355 32.78 2.12 2.61
CA ASP A 355 33.74 1.51 1.69
C ASP A 355 33.09 1.06 0.37
N LEU A 356 31.78 0.84 0.39
CA LEU A 356 30.98 0.35 -0.73
C LEU A 356 30.08 1.43 -1.35
N TRP A 357 29.83 2.54 -0.63
CA TRP A 357 28.94 3.58 -1.11
C TRP A 357 29.55 4.28 -2.34
N PRO A 358 28.82 4.41 -3.46
CA PRO A 358 29.29 5.16 -4.61
C PRO A 358 29.22 6.67 -4.35
N SER A 359 30.21 7.39 -4.87
CA SER A 359 30.18 8.86 -4.91
C SER A 359 29.17 9.38 -5.94
N ASN A 360 28.72 10.62 -5.77
CA ASN A 360 27.83 11.27 -6.72
C ASN A 360 28.47 11.39 -8.12
N ALA A 361 29.79 11.52 -8.20
CA ALA A 361 30.52 11.53 -9.47
C ALA A 361 30.45 10.16 -10.19
N GLU A 362 30.70 9.05 -9.48
CA GLU A 362 30.57 7.70 -10.04
C GLU A 362 29.13 7.43 -10.52
N ILE A 363 28.12 7.90 -9.77
CA ILE A 363 26.71 7.76 -10.16
C ILE A 363 26.42 8.60 -11.41
N ALA A 364 26.88 9.86 -11.47
CA ALA A 364 26.65 10.73 -12.61
C ALA A 364 27.28 10.17 -13.90
N GLU A 365 28.50 9.63 -13.81
CA GLU A 365 29.18 8.95 -14.92
C GLU A 365 28.37 7.73 -15.41
N ALA A 366 27.84 6.91 -14.50
CA ALA A 366 27.00 5.79 -14.86
C ALA A 366 25.67 6.25 -15.49
N VAL A 367 24.99 7.25 -14.92
CA VAL A 367 23.72 7.79 -15.43
C VAL A 367 23.88 8.40 -16.82
N ALA A 368 25.04 8.97 -17.16
CA ALA A 368 25.32 9.48 -18.49
C ALA A 368 25.27 8.42 -19.60
N LEU A 369 25.29 7.12 -19.25
CA LEU A 369 25.14 6.01 -20.21
C LEU A 369 23.68 5.79 -20.66
N VAL A 370 22.71 6.41 -19.98
CA VAL A 370 21.29 6.34 -20.32
C VAL A 370 21.03 7.21 -21.56
N GLU A 371 20.65 6.57 -22.66
CA GLU A 371 20.48 7.22 -23.98
C GLU A 371 19.04 7.19 -24.47
N ASP A 372 18.68 8.14 -25.33
CA ASP A 372 17.34 8.23 -25.92
C ASP A 372 16.99 7.01 -26.77
N GLN A 373 17.96 6.41 -27.44
CA GLN A 373 17.79 5.20 -28.24
C GLN A 373 17.22 4.02 -27.41
N MET A 374 17.59 3.91 -26.12
CA MET A 374 17.03 2.89 -25.23
C MET A 374 15.52 3.06 -25.07
N PHE A 375 15.05 4.30 -24.87
CA PHE A 375 13.62 4.59 -24.79
C PHE A 375 12.92 4.35 -26.12
N ARG A 376 13.45 4.89 -27.22
CA ARG A 376 12.85 4.75 -28.56
C ARG A 376 12.66 3.28 -28.94
N SER A 377 13.70 2.46 -28.76
CA SER A 377 13.67 1.04 -29.09
C SER A 377 12.67 0.26 -28.23
N ARG A 378 12.68 0.46 -26.90
CA ARG A 378 11.78 -0.30 -26.00
C ARG A 378 10.31 0.09 -26.13
N TYR A 379 10.02 1.35 -26.44
CA TYR A 379 8.64 1.83 -26.56
C TYR A 379 8.07 1.72 -27.97
N ALA A 380 8.88 1.46 -29.01
CA ALA A 380 8.38 1.19 -30.36
C ALA A 380 7.48 -0.06 -30.43
N ASP A 381 7.85 -1.12 -29.68
CA ASP A 381 7.17 -2.42 -29.72
C ASP A 381 6.43 -2.77 -28.41
N VAL A 382 6.14 -1.78 -27.55
CA VAL A 382 5.58 -2.02 -26.21
C VAL A 382 4.24 -2.77 -26.23
N PHE A 383 3.45 -2.59 -27.28
CA PHE A 383 2.14 -3.24 -27.44
C PHE A 383 2.18 -4.58 -28.19
N SER A 384 3.31 -4.92 -28.80
CA SER A 384 3.44 -6.16 -29.58
C SER A 384 3.42 -7.41 -28.69
N GLY A 385 3.83 -7.28 -27.43
CA GLY A 385 3.93 -8.42 -26.50
C GLY A 385 4.98 -9.46 -26.92
N ASP A 386 5.01 -10.60 -26.24
CA ASP A 386 5.82 -11.76 -26.61
C ASP A 386 4.99 -12.79 -27.42
N GLU A 387 5.61 -13.91 -27.80
CA GLU A 387 4.93 -14.98 -28.55
C GLU A 387 3.71 -15.54 -27.79
N HIS A 388 3.79 -15.63 -26.47
CA HIS A 388 2.66 -16.08 -25.64
C HIS A 388 1.49 -15.10 -25.70
N TRP A 389 1.75 -13.79 -25.57
CA TRP A 389 0.73 -12.74 -25.69
C TRP A 389 0.04 -12.79 -27.06
N GLN A 390 0.81 -12.92 -28.13
CA GLN A 390 0.28 -12.97 -29.50
C GLN A 390 -0.51 -14.27 -29.77
N ALA A 391 -0.21 -15.35 -29.06
CA ALA A 391 -0.90 -16.63 -29.18
C ALA A 391 -2.24 -16.71 -28.43
N ILE A 392 -2.59 -15.70 -27.61
CA ILE A 392 -3.87 -15.70 -26.89
C ILE A 392 -5.02 -15.61 -27.89
N ALA A 393 -5.82 -16.69 -27.99
CA ALA A 393 -7.03 -16.70 -28.79
C ALA A 393 -8.03 -15.67 -28.24
N THR A 394 -8.55 -14.82 -29.12
CA THR A 394 -9.55 -13.80 -28.77
C THR A 394 -10.86 -14.10 -29.50
N SER A 395 -11.98 -13.78 -28.85
CA SER A 395 -13.29 -13.75 -29.49
C SER A 395 -13.57 -12.35 -30.05
N THR A 396 -14.42 -12.27 -31.08
CA THR A 396 -14.92 -11.00 -31.62
C THR A 396 -16.37 -10.78 -31.18
N GLY A 397 -16.74 -9.53 -30.92
CA GLY A 397 -18.11 -9.15 -30.54
C GLY A 397 -18.13 -7.95 -29.57
N ASP A 398 -19.27 -7.28 -29.50
CA ASP A 398 -19.45 -6.08 -28.65
C ASP A 398 -19.80 -6.44 -27.19
N THR A 399 -20.27 -7.66 -26.95
CA THR A 399 -20.65 -8.16 -25.62
C THR A 399 -19.78 -9.33 -25.18
N TYR A 400 -19.40 -9.36 -23.90
CA TYR A 400 -18.60 -10.44 -23.33
C TYR A 400 -19.42 -11.72 -23.15
N ALA A 401 -18.96 -12.83 -23.74
CA ALA A 401 -19.58 -14.14 -23.56
C ALA A 401 -19.13 -14.75 -22.23
N TRP A 402 -19.96 -14.60 -21.19
CA TRP A 402 -19.67 -15.11 -19.85
C TRP A 402 -19.57 -16.64 -19.83
N ASP A 403 -18.46 -17.14 -19.29
CA ASP A 403 -18.28 -18.56 -18.99
C ASP A 403 -18.60 -18.81 -17.51
N SER A 404 -19.66 -19.58 -17.25
CA SER A 404 -20.09 -19.91 -15.89
C SER A 404 -19.10 -20.79 -15.13
N GLN A 405 -18.18 -21.48 -15.83
CA GLN A 405 -17.12 -22.30 -15.22
C GLN A 405 -15.86 -21.47 -14.90
N SER A 406 -15.77 -20.24 -15.39
CA SER A 406 -14.59 -19.40 -15.15
C SER A 406 -14.43 -19.06 -13.68
N THR A 407 -13.30 -19.43 -13.09
CA THR A 407 -12.96 -19.03 -11.72
C THR A 407 -12.31 -17.64 -11.66
N TYR A 408 -12.15 -16.95 -12.79
CA TYR A 408 -11.48 -15.65 -12.89
C TYR A 408 -12.41 -14.50 -13.29
N VAL A 409 -13.37 -14.74 -14.18
CA VAL A 409 -14.26 -13.70 -14.73
C VAL A 409 -15.70 -14.20 -14.62
N GLN A 410 -16.51 -13.52 -13.80
CA GLN A 410 -17.91 -13.87 -13.53
C GLN A 410 -18.80 -12.63 -13.64
N ASN A 411 -20.02 -12.81 -14.16
CA ASN A 411 -20.97 -11.72 -14.34
C ASN A 411 -21.46 -11.23 -12.96
N PRO A 412 -21.15 -9.99 -12.53
CA PRO A 412 -21.53 -9.52 -11.22
C PRO A 412 -23.01 -9.14 -11.13
N PRO A 413 -23.64 -9.23 -9.96
CA PRO A 413 -25.07 -8.98 -9.79
C PRO A 413 -25.44 -7.49 -9.76
N TYR A 414 -24.50 -6.57 -10.01
CA TYR A 414 -24.70 -5.13 -9.81
C TYR A 414 -25.95 -4.61 -10.52
N PHE A 415 -26.18 -5.04 -11.77
CA PHE A 415 -27.25 -4.51 -12.61
C PHE A 415 -28.49 -5.40 -12.68
N ALA A 416 -28.62 -6.43 -11.81
CA ALA A 416 -29.71 -7.39 -11.88
C ALA A 416 -31.11 -6.75 -11.79
N GLU A 417 -31.20 -5.55 -11.19
CA GLU A 417 -32.45 -4.80 -11.04
C GLU A 417 -32.47 -3.46 -11.80
N ILE A 418 -31.58 -3.26 -12.79
CA ILE A 418 -31.41 -1.96 -13.46
C ILE A 418 -32.69 -1.48 -14.18
N GLU A 419 -33.49 -2.40 -14.70
CA GLU A 419 -34.75 -2.09 -15.40
C GLU A 419 -35.85 -1.59 -14.45
N LYS A 420 -35.72 -1.84 -13.14
CA LYS A 420 -36.71 -1.36 -12.17
C LYS A 420 -36.59 0.16 -12.01
N PRO A 421 -37.71 0.88 -11.80
CA PRO A 421 -37.68 2.30 -11.43
C PRO A 421 -36.83 2.54 -10.19
N ILE A 422 -36.20 3.72 -10.12
CA ILE A 422 -35.46 4.14 -8.93
C ILE A 422 -36.42 4.20 -7.74
N GLN A 423 -36.07 3.48 -6.66
CA GLN A 423 -36.80 3.53 -5.41
C GLN A 423 -36.43 4.82 -4.65
N PRO A 424 -37.38 5.51 -4.02
CA PRO A 424 -37.07 6.65 -3.15
C PRO A 424 -36.12 6.23 -2.03
N LEU A 425 -35.16 7.10 -1.68
CA LEU A 425 -34.25 6.85 -0.58
C LEU A 425 -35.03 6.65 0.73
N GLN A 426 -34.68 5.60 1.47
CA GLN A 426 -35.30 5.24 2.74
C GLN A 426 -34.31 5.39 3.91
N PRO A 427 -34.80 5.66 5.13
CA PRO A 427 -34.03 5.49 6.36
C PRO A 427 -33.46 4.07 6.47
N ILE A 428 -32.35 3.93 7.20
CA ILE A 428 -31.81 2.62 7.57
C ILE A 428 -32.42 2.28 8.93
N GLU A 429 -33.19 1.20 9.02
CA GLU A 429 -33.88 0.81 10.26
C GLU A 429 -33.41 -0.56 10.73
N GLN A 430 -33.25 -0.70 12.04
CA GLN A 430 -32.91 -1.94 12.75
C GLN A 430 -31.67 -2.65 12.18
N ALA A 431 -30.69 -1.88 11.72
CA ALA A 431 -29.48 -2.46 11.16
C ALA A 431 -28.61 -3.10 12.24
N HIS A 432 -28.00 -4.23 11.91
CA HIS A 432 -26.98 -4.84 12.74
C HIS A 432 -25.60 -4.26 12.44
N ILE A 433 -24.76 -4.17 13.47
CA ILE A 433 -23.36 -3.85 13.30
C ILE A 433 -22.61 -5.13 12.89
N LEU A 434 -22.03 -5.14 11.68
CA LEU A 434 -21.29 -6.28 11.15
C LEU A 434 -19.90 -6.40 11.77
N ALA A 435 -19.25 -5.25 12.04
CA ALA A 435 -17.92 -5.16 12.63
C ALA A 435 -17.68 -3.79 13.27
N VAL A 436 -16.82 -3.78 14.29
CA VAL A 436 -16.33 -2.55 14.96
C VAL A 436 -14.82 -2.50 14.85
N PHE A 437 -14.31 -1.62 13.99
CA PHE A 437 -12.89 -1.49 13.74
C PHE A 437 -12.26 -0.29 14.46
N GLY A 438 -10.94 -0.34 14.64
CA GLY A 438 -10.14 0.77 15.17
C GLY A 438 -9.71 1.78 14.11
N ASP A 439 -8.61 2.46 14.39
CA ASP A 439 -8.00 3.46 13.50
C ASP A 439 -7.20 2.82 12.36
N SER A 440 -6.98 3.59 11.30
CA SER A 440 -6.10 3.32 10.16
C SER A 440 -6.37 1.96 9.47
N ILE A 441 -7.64 1.58 9.37
CA ILE A 441 -8.06 0.41 8.59
C ILE A 441 -7.80 0.67 7.11
N THR A 442 -6.69 0.11 6.62
CA THR A 442 -6.32 0.20 5.21
C THR A 442 -7.31 -0.53 4.28
N THR A 443 -7.33 -0.15 3.00
CA THR A 443 -8.05 -0.93 1.96
C THR A 443 -7.52 -2.35 1.78
N ASP A 444 -6.29 -2.66 2.21
CA ASP A 444 -5.76 -4.03 2.22
C ASP A 444 -6.38 -4.86 3.35
N HIS A 445 -6.82 -4.24 4.46
CA HIS A 445 -7.64 -4.91 5.47
C HIS A 445 -9.05 -5.20 4.96
N ILE A 446 -9.67 -4.21 4.28
CA ILE A 446 -11.04 -4.30 3.77
C ILE A 446 -11.14 -5.27 2.58
N SER A 447 -10.18 -5.23 1.65
CA SER A 447 -10.16 -6.08 0.46
C SER A 447 -8.71 -6.48 0.18
N PRO A 448 -8.19 -7.57 0.79
CA PRO A 448 -6.82 -8.02 0.59
C PRO A 448 -6.55 -8.33 -0.90
N ALA A 449 -5.29 -8.18 -1.33
CA ALA A 449 -4.88 -8.50 -2.71
C ALA A 449 -3.93 -9.69 -2.79
N GLY A 450 -3.34 -10.12 -1.67
CA GLY A 450 -2.33 -11.17 -1.62
C GLY A 450 -2.93 -12.58 -1.62
N ASN A 451 -2.18 -13.52 -1.01
CA ASN A 451 -2.49 -14.94 -1.00
C ASN A 451 -3.85 -15.27 -0.32
N ILE A 452 -4.52 -16.30 -0.84
CA ILE A 452 -5.80 -16.82 -0.33
C ILE A 452 -5.50 -18.01 0.58
N LYS A 453 -5.91 -17.93 1.86
CA LYS A 453 -5.77 -19.06 2.79
C LYS A 453 -6.74 -20.18 2.40
N SER A 454 -6.30 -21.44 2.41
CA SER A 454 -7.14 -22.60 2.10
C SER A 454 -8.34 -22.76 3.03
N SER A 455 -8.18 -22.40 4.30
CA SER A 455 -9.25 -22.40 5.31
C SER A 455 -10.12 -21.13 5.31
N SER A 456 -9.87 -20.17 4.41
CA SER A 456 -10.74 -19.00 4.29
C SER A 456 -11.99 -19.32 3.45
N PRO A 457 -13.09 -18.57 3.59
CA PRO A 457 -14.30 -18.80 2.78
C PRO A 457 -14.01 -18.84 1.27
N ALA A 458 -13.11 -17.99 0.79
CA ALA A 458 -12.69 -17.96 -0.62
C ALA A 458 -11.88 -19.20 -1.01
N GLY A 459 -10.98 -19.67 -0.14
CA GLY A 459 -10.19 -20.88 -0.38
C GLY A 459 -11.07 -22.14 -0.40
N GLU A 460 -12.02 -22.26 0.51
CA GLU A 460 -12.99 -23.36 0.50
C GLU A 460 -13.89 -23.32 -0.73
N TYR A 461 -14.32 -22.13 -1.16
CA TYR A 461 -15.09 -21.95 -2.39
C TYR A 461 -14.31 -22.41 -3.63
N LEU A 462 -13.04 -22.00 -3.76
CA LEU A 462 -12.15 -22.43 -4.85
C LEU A 462 -11.94 -23.95 -4.86
N GLN A 463 -11.73 -24.57 -3.69
CA GLN A 463 -11.61 -26.03 -3.58
C GLN A 463 -12.88 -26.76 -3.99
N ARG A 464 -14.07 -26.24 -3.64
CA ARG A 464 -15.35 -26.80 -4.09
C ARG A 464 -15.52 -26.73 -5.62
N LEU A 465 -14.88 -25.75 -6.27
CA LEU A 465 -14.80 -25.64 -7.73
C LEU A 465 -13.68 -26.48 -8.36
N GLY A 466 -12.95 -27.27 -7.56
CA GLY A 466 -11.87 -28.14 -8.03
C GLY A 466 -10.52 -27.45 -8.23
N VAL A 467 -10.33 -26.22 -7.74
CA VAL A 467 -9.05 -25.51 -7.80
C VAL A 467 -8.17 -25.93 -6.62
N SER A 468 -6.95 -26.38 -6.91
CA SER A 468 -5.95 -26.73 -5.88
C SER A 468 -5.40 -25.47 -5.18
N PRO A 469 -4.92 -25.57 -3.93
CA PRO A 469 -4.36 -24.41 -3.21
C PRO A 469 -3.19 -23.71 -3.91
N GLU A 470 -2.36 -24.46 -4.64
CA GLU A 470 -1.26 -23.93 -5.47
C GLU A 470 -1.76 -23.06 -6.63
N ASP A 471 -2.96 -23.33 -7.14
CA ASP A 471 -3.59 -22.61 -8.25
C ASP A 471 -4.60 -21.54 -7.80
N PHE A 472 -4.73 -21.29 -6.49
CA PHE A 472 -5.58 -20.20 -5.99
C PHE A 472 -5.17 -18.84 -6.54
N ASN A 473 -3.87 -18.67 -6.78
CA ASN A 473 -3.26 -17.40 -7.14
C ASN A 473 -3.48 -16.38 -6.00
N SER A 474 -3.97 -15.17 -6.29
CA SER A 474 -4.12 -14.11 -5.29
C SER A 474 -5.51 -13.48 -5.36
N TYR A 475 -5.98 -12.85 -4.28
CA TYR A 475 -7.22 -12.07 -4.36
C TYR A 475 -7.15 -10.99 -5.45
N GLY A 476 -5.96 -10.40 -5.69
CA GLY A 476 -5.75 -9.43 -6.76
C GLY A 476 -6.03 -9.98 -8.15
N SER A 477 -5.66 -11.22 -8.45
CA SER A 477 -5.93 -11.86 -9.74
C SER A 477 -7.38 -12.31 -9.89
N ARG A 478 -8.10 -12.50 -8.79
CA ARG A 478 -9.51 -12.93 -8.75
C ARG A 478 -10.52 -11.77 -8.81
N ARG A 479 -10.07 -10.53 -9.06
CA ARG A 479 -10.93 -9.33 -9.10
C ARG A 479 -12.02 -9.34 -10.17
N GLY A 480 -11.92 -10.17 -11.19
CA GLY A 480 -12.99 -10.38 -12.17
C GLY A 480 -14.12 -11.29 -11.65
N ASN A 481 -13.95 -11.91 -10.48
CA ASN A 481 -14.91 -12.86 -9.91
C ASN A 481 -15.45 -12.35 -8.57
N HIS A 482 -16.70 -11.89 -8.58
CA HIS A 482 -17.33 -11.30 -7.40
C HIS A 482 -17.53 -12.28 -6.25
N GLU A 483 -17.80 -13.56 -6.52
CA GLU A 483 -17.98 -14.59 -5.49
C GLU A 483 -16.72 -14.74 -4.63
N ILE A 484 -15.53 -14.73 -5.25
CA ILE A 484 -14.26 -14.82 -4.53
C ILE A 484 -13.97 -13.52 -3.77
N MET A 485 -14.20 -12.38 -4.40
CA MET A 485 -13.89 -11.09 -3.80
C MET A 485 -14.81 -10.71 -2.65
N MET A 486 -16.09 -11.10 -2.70
CA MET A 486 -17.02 -11.00 -1.57
C MET A 486 -16.50 -11.79 -0.36
N ARG A 487 -16.08 -13.04 -0.59
CA ARG A 487 -15.49 -13.90 0.45
C ARG A 487 -14.15 -13.39 0.97
N GLY A 488 -13.43 -12.64 0.14
CA GLY A 488 -12.21 -11.94 0.53
C GLY A 488 -12.44 -10.65 1.31
N THR A 489 -13.66 -10.10 1.31
CA THR A 489 -13.94 -8.81 1.95
C THR A 489 -13.86 -8.93 3.47
N PHE A 490 -13.04 -8.07 4.09
CA PHE A 490 -12.61 -8.13 5.49
C PHE A 490 -11.90 -9.42 5.90
N ALA A 491 -11.39 -10.22 4.95
CA ALA A 491 -10.71 -11.49 5.23
C ALA A 491 -9.20 -11.36 5.53
N ASN A 492 -8.69 -10.13 5.70
CA ASN A 492 -7.28 -9.92 6.00
C ASN A 492 -6.92 -10.53 7.36
N ILE A 493 -5.78 -11.20 7.42
CA ILE A 493 -5.35 -11.95 8.60
C ILE A 493 -4.91 -11.06 9.78
N ARG A 494 -4.69 -9.76 9.54
CA ARG A 494 -4.27 -8.76 10.52
C ARG A 494 -5.38 -7.76 10.87
N ILE A 495 -6.56 -7.86 10.25
CA ILE A 495 -7.67 -6.98 10.63
C ILE A 495 -8.09 -7.31 12.06
N ARG A 496 -8.37 -6.29 12.87
CA ARG A 496 -8.79 -6.45 14.28
C ARG A 496 -10.19 -5.94 14.46
N ASN A 497 -11.11 -6.84 14.80
CA ASN A 497 -12.50 -6.51 15.11
C ASN A 497 -12.68 -6.45 16.63
N ARG A 498 -13.13 -5.32 17.17
CA ARG A 498 -13.34 -5.13 18.61
C ARG A 498 -14.44 -6.05 19.17
N MET A 499 -15.37 -6.50 18.33
CA MET A 499 -16.36 -7.53 18.70
C MET A 499 -15.71 -8.87 19.08
N MET A 500 -14.47 -9.12 18.61
CA MET A 500 -13.69 -10.32 18.87
C MET A 500 -12.62 -10.08 19.95
N GLY A 501 -12.81 -9.10 20.83
CA GLY A 501 -11.78 -8.71 21.81
C GLY A 501 -10.51 -8.10 21.19
N GLY A 502 -10.56 -7.70 19.90
CA GLY A 502 -9.40 -7.16 19.18
C GLY A 502 -8.46 -8.22 18.61
N GLU A 503 -8.86 -9.50 18.62
CA GLU A 503 -8.13 -10.59 17.94
C GLU A 503 -7.91 -10.28 16.45
N GLU A 504 -6.77 -10.74 15.93
CA GLU A 504 -6.44 -10.62 14.50
C GLU A 504 -7.15 -11.69 13.67
N GLY A 505 -7.78 -11.26 12.58
CA GLY A 505 -8.43 -12.13 11.60
C GLY A 505 -9.77 -11.57 11.13
N GLY A 506 -10.22 -12.06 9.96
CA GLY A 506 -11.48 -11.67 9.33
C GLY A 506 -12.73 -12.29 9.97
N LEU A 507 -12.84 -12.20 11.29
CA LEU A 507 -13.90 -12.81 12.09
C LEU A 507 -14.82 -11.77 12.73
N THR A 508 -16.04 -12.19 13.03
CA THR A 508 -17.05 -11.41 13.77
C THR A 508 -17.99 -12.32 14.54
N ILE A 509 -18.92 -11.71 15.28
CA ILE A 509 -20.00 -12.40 15.98
C ILE A 509 -21.29 -12.16 15.23
N HIS A 510 -21.99 -13.23 14.85
CA HIS A 510 -23.38 -13.13 14.44
C HIS A 510 -24.25 -12.95 15.69
N VAL A 511 -24.51 -11.68 16.04
CA VAL A 511 -25.15 -11.24 17.29
C VAL A 511 -26.39 -12.05 17.67
N PRO A 512 -27.37 -12.33 16.79
CA PRO A 512 -28.57 -13.07 17.19
C PRO A 512 -28.30 -14.50 17.69
N SER A 513 -27.24 -15.16 17.22
CA SER A 513 -26.88 -16.52 17.66
C SER A 513 -25.69 -16.58 18.61
N GLY A 514 -24.95 -15.49 18.78
CA GLY A 514 -23.70 -15.46 19.55
C GLY A 514 -22.54 -16.25 18.92
N GLU A 515 -22.69 -16.69 17.67
CA GLU A 515 -21.72 -17.57 17.01
C GLU A 515 -20.57 -16.75 16.40
N ARG A 516 -19.32 -17.19 16.66
CA ARG A 516 -18.11 -16.64 16.05
C ARG A 516 -17.93 -17.26 14.66
N MET A 517 -17.82 -16.43 13.63
CA MET A 517 -17.67 -16.89 12.25
C MET A 517 -16.93 -15.86 11.39
N SER A 518 -16.67 -16.19 10.13
CA SER A 518 -16.09 -15.20 9.20
C SER A 518 -17.06 -14.05 8.96
N ILE A 519 -16.52 -12.85 8.68
CA ILE A 519 -17.35 -11.68 8.36
C ILE A 519 -18.24 -11.95 7.14
N TYR A 520 -17.74 -12.69 6.15
CA TYR A 520 -18.52 -13.11 4.99
C TYR A 520 -19.72 -13.98 5.40
N ASP A 521 -19.52 -15.03 6.20
CA ASP A 521 -20.61 -15.94 6.58
C ASP A 521 -21.67 -15.22 7.42
N ALA A 522 -21.25 -14.36 8.35
CA ALA A 522 -22.17 -13.53 9.12
C ALA A 522 -23.00 -12.61 8.22
N ALA A 523 -22.35 -11.94 7.26
CA ALA A 523 -23.01 -11.06 6.30
C ALA A 523 -24.06 -11.82 5.45
N MET A 524 -23.72 -12.99 4.91
CA MET A 524 -24.67 -13.81 4.14
C MET A 524 -25.84 -14.28 5.00
N ARG A 525 -25.60 -14.61 6.28
CA ARG A 525 -26.66 -14.98 7.22
C ARG A 525 -27.61 -13.83 7.51
N TYR A 526 -27.12 -12.60 7.68
CA TYR A 526 -27.99 -11.43 7.82
C TYR A 526 -28.76 -11.09 6.53
N GLN A 527 -28.14 -11.26 5.36
CA GLN A 527 -28.82 -11.05 4.08
C GLN A 527 -30.00 -12.00 3.91
N THR A 528 -29.85 -13.28 4.24
CA THR A 528 -30.97 -14.24 4.18
C THR A 528 -32.10 -13.91 5.15
N GLN A 529 -31.80 -13.17 6.23
CA GLN A 529 -32.79 -12.66 7.19
C GLN A 529 -33.42 -11.31 6.75
N GLY A 530 -32.97 -10.70 5.65
CA GLY A 530 -33.44 -9.40 5.20
C GLY A 530 -33.02 -8.24 6.10
N VAL A 531 -31.92 -8.41 6.85
CA VAL A 531 -31.45 -7.45 7.86
C VAL A 531 -30.39 -6.52 7.26
N PRO A 532 -30.55 -5.18 7.35
CA PRO A 532 -29.52 -4.25 6.89
C PRO A 532 -28.30 -4.26 7.82
N LEU A 533 -27.13 -3.95 7.26
CA LEU A 533 -25.87 -3.94 8.02
C LEU A 533 -25.20 -2.57 8.03
N VAL A 534 -24.48 -2.28 9.11
CA VAL A 534 -23.58 -1.13 9.24
C VAL A 534 -22.19 -1.57 9.74
N VAL A 535 -21.17 -0.80 9.43
CA VAL A 535 -19.81 -0.97 9.96
C VAL A 535 -19.42 0.26 10.77
N LEU A 536 -18.80 0.05 11.93
CA LEU A 536 -18.21 1.13 12.73
C LEU A 536 -16.68 1.12 12.57
N ALA A 537 -16.05 2.30 12.50
CA ALA A 537 -14.60 2.42 12.39
C ALA A 537 -14.05 3.66 13.11
N GLY A 538 -12.73 3.64 13.37
CA GLY A 538 -12.01 4.79 13.91
C GLY A 538 -11.60 5.79 12.82
N LYS A 539 -10.43 6.40 13.01
CA LYS A 539 -9.85 7.40 12.10
C LYS A 539 -9.24 6.77 10.86
N GLU A 540 -9.13 7.53 9.77
CA GLU A 540 -8.43 7.16 8.53
C GLU A 540 -8.96 5.85 7.90
N TYR A 541 -10.26 5.61 7.99
CA TYR A 541 -10.88 4.42 7.42
C TYR A 541 -10.73 4.41 5.89
N GLY A 542 -10.19 3.31 5.37
CA GLY A 542 -9.93 3.12 3.95
C GLY A 542 -8.61 3.72 3.44
N THR A 543 -7.61 3.88 4.30
CA THR A 543 -6.29 4.38 3.86
C THR A 543 -5.57 3.44 2.89
N GLY A 544 -4.77 3.99 1.98
CA GLY A 544 -3.93 3.21 1.09
C GLY A 544 -4.42 3.12 -0.37
N SER A 545 -4.74 1.92 -0.85
CA SER A 545 -4.89 1.62 -2.28
C SER A 545 -6.23 2.12 -2.82
N SER A 546 -6.27 2.54 -4.08
CA SER A 546 -7.50 3.03 -4.73
C SER A 546 -8.54 1.95 -5.07
N ARG A 547 -8.34 0.70 -4.64
CA ARG A 547 -9.16 -0.44 -5.05
C ARG A 547 -10.64 -0.24 -4.70
N ASP A 548 -11.50 -0.23 -5.72
CA ASP A 548 -12.95 -0.10 -5.58
C ASP A 548 -13.60 -1.37 -4.98
N TRP A 549 -12.92 -2.52 -5.05
CA TRP A 549 -13.34 -3.75 -4.37
C TRP A 549 -13.51 -3.60 -2.87
N ALA A 550 -12.82 -2.64 -2.24
CA ALA A 550 -13.06 -2.30 -0.84
C ALA A 550 -14.46 -1.68 -0.61
N ALA A 551 -15.11 -1.13 -1.63
CA ALA A 551 -16.49 -0.65 -1.57
C ALA A 551 -17.50 -1.62 -2.21
N LYS A 552 -17.15 -2.24 -3.34
CA LYS A 552 -17.97 -3.27 -3.99
C LYS A 552 -18.22 -4.45 -3.04
N GLY A 553 -17.16 -4.94 -2.39
CA GLY A 553 -17.25 -5.98 -1.38
C GLY A 553 -18.17 -5.58 -0.23
N THR A 554 -17.97 -4.38 0.33
CA THR A 554 -18.82 -3.85 1.42
C THR A 554 -20.30 -3.79 1.03
N ASN A 555 -20.64 -3.28 -0.16
CA ASN A 555 -22.01 -3.31 -0.67
C ASN A 555 -22.51 -4.75 -0.82
N LEU A 556 -21.76 -5.62 -1.49
CA LEU A 556 -22.17 -7.01 -1.75
C LEU A 556 -22.31 -7.86 -0.47
N LEU A 557 -21.66 -7.47 0.63
CA LEU A 557 -21.90 -8.03 1.97
C LEU A 557 -23.19 -7.50 2.63
N GLY A 558 -23.91 -6.58 2.00
CA GLY A 558 -25.20 -6.03 2.48
C GLY A 558 -25.06 -4.81 3.37
N VAL A 559 -23.86 -4.24 3.49
CA VAL A 559 -23.62 -3.04 4.31
C VAL A 559 -24.23 -1.82 3.62
N LYS A 560 -25.11 -1.12 4.35
CA LYS A 560 -25.82 0.08 3.88
C LYS A 560 -25.12 1.37 4.26
N ALA A 561 -24.41 1.39 5.40
CA ALA A 561 -23.64 2.54 5.85
C ALA A 561 -22.35 2.13 6.57
N VAL A 562 -21.34 2.99 6.49
CA VAL A 562 -20.14 2.92 7.32
C VAL A 562 -20.09 4.19 8.18
N ILE A 563 -19.97 4.05 9.49
CA ILE A 563 -19.81 5.17 10.43
C ILE A 563 -18.38 5.18 10.96
N ALA A 564 -17.59 6.19 10.58
CA ALA A 564 -16.18 6.30 10.95
C ALA A 564 -15.86 7.64 11.65
N GLU A 565 -14.75 7.74 12.38
CA GLU A 565 -14.28 9.04 12.89
C GLU A 565 -13.73 9.91 11.76
N SER A 566 -13.09 9.30 10.75
CA SER A 566 -12.71 9.95 9.50
C SER A 566 -12.48 8.94 8.38
N PHE A 567 -12.57 9.40 7.13
CA PHE A 567 -12.32 8.59 5.94
C PHE A 567 -11.13 9.11 5.14
N GLU A 568 -10.43 8.20 4.48
CA GLU A 568 -9.52 8.57 3.41
C GLU A 568 -10.26 8.85 2.08
N ARG A 569 -9.76 9.84 1.33
CA ARG A 569 -10.50 10.52 0.26
C ARG A 569 -11.03 9.56 -0.81
N ILE A 570 -10.17 8.67 -1.31
CA ILE A 570 -10.52 7.75 -2.41
C ILE A 570 -11.55 6.73 -1.94
N HIS A 571 -11.36 6.16 -0.75
CA HIS A 571 -12.27 5.15 -0.24
C HIS A 571 -13.67 5.71 0.05
N ARG A 572 -13.78 6.90 0.64
CA ARG A 572 -15.06 7.61 0.79
C ARG A 572 -15.80 7.73 -0.55
N SER A 573 -15.09 8.18 -1.59
CA SER A 573 -15.66 8.35 -2.93
C SER A 573 -16.10 7.00 -3.53
N ASN A 574 -15.33 5.93 -3.31
CA ASN A 574 -15.69 4.58 -3.76
C ASN A 574 -16.95 4.05 -3.04
N LEU A 575 -17.12 4.31 -1.73
CA LEU A 575 -18.33 3.93 -0.99
C LEU A 575 -19.57 4.59 -1.59
N VAL A 576 -19.53 5.91 -1.82
CA VAL A 576 -20.61 6.66 -2.48
C VAL A 576 -20.88 6.10 -3.89
N GLY A 577 -19.82 5.89 -4.68
CA GLY A 577 -19.93 5.35 -6.04
C GLY A 577 -20.54 3.95 -6.09
N MET A 578 -20.47 3.19 -5.00
CA MET A 578 -21.12 1.88 -4.86
C MET A 578 -22.44 1.94 -4.07
N GLY A 579 -22.97 3.11 -3.72
CA GLY A 579 -24.25 3.22 -3.00
C GLY A 579 -24.19 2.85 -1.52
N VAL A 580 -23.01 2.83 -0.90
CA VAL A 580 -22.84 2.69 0.56
C VAL A 580 -22.70 4.08 1.16
N LEU A 581 -23.46 4.40 2.20
CA LEU A 581 -23.47 5.73 2.81
C LEU A 581 -22.27 5.94 3.76
N PRO A 582 -21.29 6.81 3.45
CA PRO A 582 -20.22 7.14 4.39
C PRO A 582 -20.72 8.19 5.39
N LEU A 583 -20.65 7.85 6.67
CA LEU A 583 -21.10 8.68 7.79
C LEU A 583 -19.94 8.95 8.72
N GLN A 584 -19.76 10.19 9.15
CA GLN A 584 -18.69 10.58 10.04
C GLN A 584 -19.25 10.96 11.41
N PHE A 585 -18.68 10.44 12.50
CA PHE A 585 -19.02 10.94 13.84
C PHE A 585 -18.77 12.46 13.94
N THR A 586 -19.62 13.15 14.69
CA THR A 586 -19.51 14.59 14.93
C THR A 586 -19.00 14.88 16.34
N ASN A 587 -18.64 16.13 16.64
CA ASN A 587 -18.33 16.58 18.01
C ASN A 587 -17.22 15.78 18.72
N GLY A 588 -16.27 15.20 17.96
CA GLY A 588 -15.21 14.36 18.50
C GLY A 588 -15.68 13.02 19.08
N GLN A 589 -16.92 12.61 18.78
CA GLN A 589 -17.46 11.32 19.19
C GLN A 589 -16.82 10.16 18.41
N SER A 590 -16.89 8.97 19.00
CA SER A 590 -16.48 7.72 18.39
C SER A 590 -17.33 6.57 18.92
N ALA A 591 -17.18 5.38 18.31
CA ALA A 591 -17.77 4.16 18.86
C ALA A 591 -17.32 3.92 20.32
N ALA A 592 -16.07 4.27 20.67
CA ALA A 592 -15.56 4.12 22.02
C ALA A 592 -16.18 5.13 23.00
N SER A 593 -16.26 6.42 22.63
CA SER A 593 -16.84 7.45 23.53
C SER A 593 -18.33 7.23 23.79
N LEU A 594 -19.04 6.66 22.81
CA LEU A 594 -20.45 6.28 22.90
C LEU A 594 -20.66 4.86 23.47
N GLN A 595 -19.58 4.15 23.81
CA GLN A 595 -19.59 2.79 24.33
C GLN A 595 -20.38 1.82 23.43
N LEU A 596 -20.27 1.98 22.11
CA LEU A 596 -20.89 1.08 21.13
C LEU A 596 -20.04 -0.19 21.01
N THR A 597 -20.66 -1.33 21.29
CA THR A 597 -19.98 -2.63 21.41
C THR A 597 -20.05 -3.45 20.12
N GLY A 598 -21.03 -3.17 19.25
CA GLY A 598 -21.35 -3.97 18.06
C GLY A 598 -22.56 -4.87 18.25
N HIS A 599 -23.12 -4.99 19.46
CA HIS A 599 -24.33 -5.78 19.72
C HIS A 599 -25.63 -4.98 19.52
N GLU A 600 -25.52 -3.67 19.38
CA GLU A 600 -26.66 -2.77 19.22
C GLU A 600 -27.36 -2.94 17.86
N ARG A 601 -28.65 -2.55 17.81
CA ARG A 601 -29.32 -2.21 16.53
C ARG A 601 -29.15 -0.74 16.25
N VAL A 602 -28.98 -0.35 14.99
CA VAL A 602 -28.79 1.04 14.60
C VAL A 602 -29.89 1.47 13.64
N ASP A 603 -30.58 2.57 13.98
CA ASP A 603 -31.43 3.32 13.06
C ASP A 603 -30.67 4.57 12.58
N ILE A 604 -30.78 4.92 11.30
CA ILE A 604 -30.26 6.16 10.71
C ILE A 604 -31.40 6.84 9.95
N THR A 605 -31.78 8.01 10.46
CA THR A 605 -32.93 8.79 9.98
C THR A 605 -32.49 10.07 9.26
N GLY A 606 -33.40 10.68 8.51
CA GLY A 606 -33.13 11.88 7.70
C GLY A 606 -32.62 11.57 6.28
N ILE A 607 -32.57 10.29 5.90
CA ILE A 607 -32.25 9.84 4.54
C ILE A 607 -33.54 9.85 3.71
N ASN A 608 -33.59 10.69 2.68
CA ASN A 608 -34.69 10.80 1.73
C ASN A 608 -34.20 11.49 0.44
N ASP A 609 -35.07 11.64 -0.57
CA ASP A 609 -34.68 12.21 -1.87
C ASP A 609 -34.30 13.70 -1.84
N GLN A 610 -34.45 14.38 -0.70
CA GLN A 610 -33.97 15.75 -0.47
C GLN A 610 -32.58 15.80 0.17
N LEU A 611 -31.88 14.65 0.27
CA LEU A 611 -30.53 14.56 0.79
C LEU A 611 -29.61 15.59 0.12
N SER A 612 -28.92 16.40 0.94
CA SER A 612 -28.00 17.43 0.46
C SER A 612 -26.53 17.10 0.82
N PRO A 613 -25.55 17.63 0.08
CA PRO A 613 -24.14 17.44 0.42
C PRO A 613 -23.83 17.89 1.86
N GLY A 614 -23.06 17.08 2.60
CA GLY A 614 -22.64 17.41 3.96
C GLY A 614 -23.77 17.48 4.99
N GLN A 615 -24.95 16.89 4.73
CA GLN A 615 -26.08 16.93 5.65
C GLN A 615 -25.78 16.21 6.98
N ILE A 616 -26.21 16.79 8.10
CA ILE A 616 -26.22 16.09 9.40
C ILE A 616 -27.43 15.16 9.48
N LEU A 617 -27.18 13.89 9.80
CA LEU A 617 -28.19 12.86 10.01
C LEU A 617 -28.21 12.43 11.47
N ARG A 618 -29.30 11.79 11.90
CA ARG A 618 -29.47 11.31 13.28
C ARG A 618 -29.40 9.79 13.31
N ALA A 619 -28.51 9.26 14.14
CA ALA A 619 -28.36 7.85 14.40
C ALA A 619 -28.81 7.50 15.83
N THR A 620 -29.47 6.36 15.99
CA THR A 620 -29.90 5.82 17.28
C THR A 620 -29.44 4.38 17.41
N ALA A 621 -28.58 4.11 18.39
CA ALA A 621 -28.17 2.75 18.75
C ALA A 621 -29.04 2.23 19.90
N HIS A 622 -29.71 1.10 19.68
CA HIS A 622 -30.55 0.40 20.65
C HIS A 622 -29.75 -0.74 21.28
N ARG A 623 -29.48 -0.63 22.57
CA ARG A 623 -28.79 -1.66 23.35
C ARG A 623 -29.75 -2.79 23.74
N GLU A 624 -29.19 -3.96 24.05
CA GLU A 624 -29.97 -5.13 24.48
C GLU A 624 -30.73 -4.90 25.79
N ASN A 625 -30.22 -4.02 26.66
CA ASN A 625 -30.88 -3.62 27.91
C ASN A 625 -32.07 -2.64 27.70
N GLY A 626 -32.38 -2.25 26.46
CA GLY A 626 -33.43 -1.30 26.10
C GLY A 626 -33.01 0.17 26.12
N GLU A 627 -31.78 0.48 26.55
CA GLU A 627 -31.23 1.84 26.50
C GLU A 627 -30.99 2.28 25.05
N ARG A 628 -31.19 3.57 24.80
CA ARG A 628 -30.98 4.20 23.50
C ARG A 628 -29.87 5.23 23.59
N VAL A 629 -28.91 5.14 22.67
CA VAL A 629 -27.84 6.12 22.50
C VAL A 629 -28.08 6.88 21.20
N GLU A 630 -28.40 8.16 21.32
CA GLU A 630 -28.64 9.04 20.17
C GLU A 630 -27.42 9.90 19.88
N PHE A 631 -27.06 10.02 18.61
CA PHE A 631 -25.93 10.82 18.18
C PHE A 631 -26.10 11.34 16.75
N GLU A 632 -25.38 12.41 16.44
CA GLU A 632 -25.38 13.04 15.12
C GLU A 632 -24.20 12.55 14.30
N VAL A 633 -24.43 12.31 13.01
CA VAL A 633 -23.41 11.92 12.04
C VAL A 633 -23.44 12.82 10.82
N LEU A 634 -22.28 13.22 10.35
CA LEU A 634 -22.11 13.98 9.11
C LEU A 634 -22.17 13.03 7.91
N CYS A 635 -23.10 13.25 6.99
CA CYS A 635 -23.14 12.55 5.72
C CYS A 635 -21.99 13.02 4.83
N ARG A 636 -21.05 12.12 4.54
CA ARG A 636 -19.85 12.39 3.74
C ARG A 636 -20.07 12.18 2.24
N ILE A 637 -21.27 12.53 1.78
CA ILE A 637 -21.55 12.84 0.38
C ILE A 637 -21.23 14.31 0.23
N ASP A 638 -20.14 14.61 -0.47
CA ASP A 638 -19.48 15.92 -0.38
C ASP A 638 -19.89 16.85 -1.54
N THR A 639 -20.59 16.34 -2.58
CA THR A 639 -21.02 17.12 -3.76
C THR A 639 -22.42 16.74 -4.25
N SER A 640 -23.04 17.60 -5.05
CA SER A 640 -24.35 17.33 -5.66
C SER A 640 -24.32 16.12 -6.61
N ASN A 641 -23.28 15.99 -7.44
CA ASN A 641 -23.15 14.84 -8.34
C ASN A 641 -23.08 13.52 -7.56
N GLU A 642 -22.41 13.52 -6.40
CA GLU A 642 -22.36 12.35 -5.53
C GLU A 642 -23.72 12.00 -4.92
N VAL A 643 -24.58 12.99 -4.65
CA VAL A 643 -25.97 12.77 -4.25
C VAL A 643 -26.72 12.05 -5.39
N ASP A 644 -26.54 12.50 -6.64
CA ASP A 644 -27.22 11.90 -7.80
C ASP A 644 -26.75 10.46 -8.04
N TYR A 645 -25.45 10.19 -7.89
CA TYR A 645 -24.92 8.83 -7.93
C TYR A 645 -25.54 7.95 -6.85
N PHE A 646 -25.61 8.44 -5.60
CA PHE A 646 -26.18 7.68 -4.50
C PHE A 646 -27.67 7.38 -4.72
N LYS A 647 -28.46 8.36 -5.17
CA LYS A 647 -29.89 8.19 -5.52
C LYS A 647 -30.10 7.15 -6.63
N ALA A 648 -29.20 7.07 -7.59
CA ALA A 648 -29.28 6.07 -8.66
C ALA A 648 -28.90 4.65 -8.21
N GLY A 649 -28.41 4.45 -6.98
CA GLY A 649 -27.87 3.18 -6.48
C GLY A 649 -26.36 2.99 -6.74
N GLY A 650 -25.67 4.06 -7.15
CA GLY A 650 -24.24 4.10 -7.43
C GLY A 650 -23.91 4.71 -8.79
N ILE A 651 -22.64 5.06 -9.00
CA ILE A 651 -22.17 5.74 -10.23
C ILE A 651 -22.39 4.90 -11.49
N LEU A 652 -22.20 3.58 -11.41
CA LEU A 652 -22.41 2.69 -12.55
C LEU A 652 -23.89 2.60 -12.94
N HIS A 653 -24.80 2.62 -11.96
CA HIS A 653 -26.23 2.64 -12.20
C HIS A 653 -26.68 3.97 -12.80
N TYR A 654 -26.14 5.08 -12.29
CA TYR A 654 -26.38 6.42 -12.82
C TYR A 654 -26.06 6.48 -14.33
N VAL A 655 -24.83 6.11 -14.70
CA VAL A 655 -24.36 6.15 -16.09
C VAL A 655 -25.21 5.24 -16.99
N LEU A 656 -25.49 4.00 -16.56
CA LEU A 656 -26.28 3.08 -17.37
C LEU A 656 -27.73 3.56 -17.55
N ARG A 657 -28.33 4.18 -16.52
CA ARG A 657 -29.68 4.77 -16.62
C ARG A 657 -29.70 5.97 -17.54
N GLU A 658 -28.68 6.83 -17.54
CA GLU A 658 -28.56 7.93 -18.50
C GLU A 658 -28.47 7.39 -19.94
N MET A 659 -27.61 6.40 -20.17
CA MET A 659 -27.46 5.78 -21.51
C MET A 659 -28.77 5.14 -22.00
N LEU A 660 -29.54 4.51 -21.10
CA LEU A 660 -30.86 3.93 -21.42
C LEU A 660 -31.96 5.00 -21.64
N ALA A 661 -31.76 6.22 -21.16
CA ALA A 661 -32.70 7.33 -21.37
C ALA A 661 -32.39 8.13 -22.65
N GLU A 662 -31.13 8.12 -23.11
CA GLU A 662 -30.69 8.76 -24.35
C GLU A 662 -30.96 7.94 -25.61
N GLY A 663 -31.05 6.60 -25.49
CA GLY A 663 -31.39 5.68 -26.57
C GLY A 663 -32.89 5.41 -26.65
#